data_AF-A0A970ZNM7-F1
#
_entry.id   AF-A0A970ZNM7-F1
#
_cell.length_a   1.000
_cell.length_b   1.000
_cell.length_c   1.000
_cell.angle_alpha   90.00
_cell.angle_beta   90.00
_cell.angle_gamma   90.00
#
_symmetry.space_group_name_H-M   'P 1'
#
loop_
_entity.id
_entity.type
_entity.pdbx_description
1 polymer ?
#
loop_
_entity_poly.entity_id
_entity_poly.type
_entity_poly.pdbx_seq_one_letter_code
_entity_poly.pdbx_strand_id
1 'polypeptide(L)'
;MKKPSLRALFLSLGTALSLAFPGGASAYDSPDFDAGVFSRDGLFLTEDQKTTLLNALAALASDFSSSDRVDDDLREKALGIALLVDPMHVPSRLAHRALSHGEAPAATHSRDTLGAVSETLWTLASQLTSAPLEPEHQRLAPFLMELSLLTHATPSNEHLADFAAITPEKHPGWGKFLSLQPDENRSTRRARFLREEGLKILRQRKEQEREALLAASAPGRPDTADKTPGPTDAPATPAMISPDNRERPERPPRPAPMEPVVASLPVVRLVEAGETTPVAGVFTLTMRPPAGRAERDLLRQGGPNAPAEAATVSDSTPRAVPLVPSRQGIAFESLEIPAALVADRNWEWPTGAIGEVAFSATAPAPGPRRLLRARALLPGAALIDSLLRKAPINDQMILSGEIEPASSEIVLPGGVVPTIEAAAGMKGKYLLLPASVAEDLIAHLVKTGQLGLLFSNELLSYDTLAEAIDRVSAPTPESLVAASQTFREIERVTDRMPLIDLARNDKVMERLETILATHPEHLSAHAMLEFGRTPESPELRISLAATRINELVTPLFGVDDPTADLDALALRLDPAMLELSRLRTEVPPEVRDFHSAGVDFLEACERYLQITNKGTSTGLQRLRESQESRATFVERGVDLGLLYPKREVE
;
A
#
# COMPACT_ATOMS: atom_id res chain seq x y z
N MET A 1 81.50 32.89 -57.54
CA MET A 1 80.24 32.93 -58.35
C MET A 1 79.51 31.59 -58.20
N LYS A 2 78.17 31.62 -58.24
CA LYS A 2 77.20 30.50 -58.38
C LYS A 2 77.06 29.47 -57.23
N LYS A 3 75.85 29.44 -56.63
CA LYS A 3 75.20 28.23 -56.06
C LYS A 3 74.78 27.28 -57.21
N PRO A 4 74.60 25.98 -56.94
CA PRO A 4 73.24 25.41 -56.77
C PRO A 4 73.21 24.36 -55.63
N SER A 5 72.13 23.63 -55.31
CA SER A 5 70.67 23.89 -55.26
C SER A 5 70.01 22.65 -54.63
N LEU A 6 68.95 22.79 -53.82
CA LEU A 6 68.18 21.66 -53.30
C LEU A 6 67.54 20.86 -54.44
N ARG A 7 67.62 19.51 -54.40
CA ARG A 7 66.57 18.58 -54.91
C ARG A 7 66.81 17.06 -54.72
N ALA A 8 67.92 16.61 -54.12
CA ALA A 8 68.29 15.18 -54.06
C ALA A 8 68.36 14.61 -52.62
N LEU A 9 67.35 14.87 -51.78
CA LEU A 9 67.34 14.39 -50.38
C LEU A 9 65.93 14.03 -49.87
N PHE A 10 65.18 13.20 -50.61
CA PHE A 10 63.83 12.74 -50.17
C PHE A 10 63.41 11.31 -50.59
N LEU A 11 64.29 10.48 -51.18
CA LEU A 11 64.01 9.06 -51.43
C LEU A 11 65.23 8.19 -51.08
N SER A 12 65.31 7.73 -49.82
CA SER A 12 65.96 6.46 -49.40
C SER A 12 66.10 6.33 -47.87
N LEU A 13 64.99 6.40 -47.12
CA LEU A 13 64.96 5.92 -45.73
C LEU A 13 63.59 5.31 -45.37
N GLY A 14 63.11 4.43 -46.24
CA GLY A 14 62.02 3.51 -45.90
C GLY A 14 62.52 2.36 -45.02
N THR A 15 61.59 1.71 -44.32
CA THR A 15 61.78 0.50 -43.49
C THR A 15 62.80 0.61 -42.34
N ALA A 16 62.39 1.20 -41.21
CA ALA A 16 62.68 0.69 -39.85
C ALA A 16 62.02 1.52 -38.73
N LEU A 17 60.68 1.50 -38.58
CA LEU A 17 60.05 1.73 -37.27
C LEU A 17 58.64 1.14 -37.17
N SER A 18 58.54 -0.19 -37.30
CA SER A 18 57.33 -0.93 -36.94
C SER A 18 57.23 -1.06 -35.42
N LEU A 19 56.92 0.04 -34.72
CA LEU A 19 56.49 -0.01 -33.33
C LEU A 19 55.07 -0.57 -33.29
N ALA A 20 54.93 -1.79 -32.80
CA ALA A 20 53.64 -2.41 -32.57
C ALA A 20 52.94 -1.70 -31.40
N PHE A 21 51.87 -0.96 -31.70
CA PHE A 21 50.83 -0.60 -30.74
C PHE A 21 49.67 -1.61 -30.90
N PRO A 22 49.55 -2.64 -30.05
CA PRO A 22 48.33 -3.42 -29.93
C PRO A 22 47.37 -2.66 -29.02
N GLY A 23 46.44 -1.92 -29.61
CA GLY A 23 45.47 -1.13 -28.88
C GLY A 23 44.70 -0.22 -29.82
N GLY A 24 43.59 -0.72 -30.36
CA GLY A 24 42.58 0.17 -30.93
C GLY A 24 42.04 1.03 -29.79
N ALA A 25 42.13 2.35 -29.91
CA ALA A 25 41.56 3.25 -28.92
C ALA A 25 40.04 3.07 -28.94
N SER A 26 39.51 2.47 -27.89
CA SER A 26 38.06 2.29 -27.69
C SER A 26 37.47 3.69 -27.43
N ALA A 27 36.59 4.15 -28.30
CA ALA A 27 36.02 5.49 -28.23
C ALA A 27 34.84 5.52 -27.24
N TYR A 28 35.11 5.32 -25.95
CA TYR A 28 34.10 5.49 -24.92
C TYR A 28 33.72 6.98 -24.79
N ASP A 29 32.48 7.32 -25.13
CA ASP A 29 31.92 8.65 -24.93
C ASP A 29 31.23 8.74 -23.56
N SER A 30 31.45 9.86 -22.83
CA SER A 30 30.79 10.05 -21.54
C SER A 30 29.29 10.30 -21.71
N PRO A 31 28.42 9.60 -20.95
CA PRO A 31 27.02 9.98 -20.82
C PRO A 31 26.85 11.41 -20.32
N ASP A 32 25.79 12.06 -20.76
CA ASP A 32 25.23 13.28 -20.16
C ASP A 32 24.31 12.88 -19.00
N PHE A 33 24.77 13.09 -17.77
CA PHE A 33 24.01 12.75 -16.56
C PHE A 33 22.98 13.83 -16.16
N ASP A 34 23.00 15.01 -16.80
CA ASP A 34 22.03 16.09 -16.56
C ASP A 34 20.81 15.98 -17.49
N ALA A 35 20.87 15.09 -18.49
CA ALA A 35 19.75 14.80 -19.38
C ALA A 35 18.59 14.12 -18.63
N GLY A 36 17.46 14.84 -18.48
CA GLY A 36 16.24 14.36 -17.82
C GLY A 36 15.51 13.24 -18.57
N VAL A 37 16.07 12.03 -18.55
CA VAL A 37 15.49 10.82 -19.18
C VAL A 37 14.39 10.21 -18.29
N PHE A 38 14.68 10.11 -16.99
CA PHE A 38 13.76 9.79 -15.91
C PHE A 38 14.22 10.53 -14.65
N SER A 39 13.32 10.82 -13.72
CA SER A 39 13.69 11.46 -12.45
C SER A 39 14.17 10.42 -11.44
N ARG A 40 15.41 10.57 -10.95
CA ARG A 40 15.94 9.75 -9.84
C ARG A 40 15.07 9.86 -8.59
N ASP A 41 14.60 11.06 -8.28
CA ASP A 41 13.83 11.33 -7.06
C ASP A 41 12.36 10.86 -7.20
N GLY A 42 11.90 10.56 -8.43
CA GLY A 42 10.65 9.86 -8.70
C GLY A 42 10.82 8.35 -8.94
N LEU A 43 12.04 7.79 -8.80
CA LEU A 43 12.32 6.39 -9.05
C LEU A 43 12.38 5.61 -7.71
N PHE A 44 11.23 5.09 -7.29
CA PHE A 44 11.13 4.29 -6.08
C PHE A 44 11.55 2.84 -6.38
N LEU A 45 12.77 2.47 -5.99
CA LEU A 45 13.24 1.08 -6.00
C LEU A 45 13.50 0.65 -4.55
N THR A 46 13.14 -0.58 -4.20
CA THR A 46 13.64 -1.18 -2.95
C THR A 46 15.17 -1.25 -2.98
N GLU A 47 15.84 -1.19 -1.82
CA GLU A 47 17.31 -1.24 -1.77
C GLU A 47 17.87 -2.55 -2.37
N ASP A 48 17.14 -3.66 -2.26
CA ASP A 48 17.48 -4.93 -2.92
C ASP A 48 17.38 -4.82 -4.45
N GLN A 49 16.29 -4.28 -5.01
CA GLN A 49 16.15 -4.06 -6.46
C GLN A 49 17.21 -3.09 -6.98
N LYS A 50 17.42 -1.98 -6.26
CA LYS A 50 18.42 -0.95 -6.60
C LYS A 50 19.83 -1.55 -6.60
N THR A 51 20.23 -2.25 -5.55
CA THR A 51 21.53 -2.93 -5.44
C THR A 51 21.69 -3.99 -6.53
N THR A 52 20.65 -4.79 -6.78
CA THR A 52 20.65 -5.83 -7.82
C THR A 52 20.81 -5.25 -9.22
N LEU A 53 20.11 -4.15 -9.51
CA LEU A 53 20.19 -3.41 -10.77
C LEU A 53 21.58 -2.81 -10.98
N LEU A 54 22.07 -2.04 -10.00
CA LEU A 54 23.34 -1.33 -10.09
C LEU A 54 24.53 -2.30 -10.22
N ASN A 55 24.50 -3.43 -9.52
CA ASN A 55 25.51 -4.48 -9.69
C ASN A 55 25.44 -5.14 -11.07
N ALA A 56 24.24 -5.45 -11.59
CA ALA A 56 24.10 -6.02 -12.94
C ALA A 56 24.62 -5.08 -14.05
N LEU A 57 24.38 -3.77 -13.92
CA LEU A 57 24.89 -2.75 -14.83
C LEU A 57 26.41 -2.54 -14.70
N ALA A 58 26.94 -2.53 -13.48
CA ALA A 58 28.39 -2.42 -13.24
C ALA A 58 29.16 -3.66 -13.75
N ALA A 59 28.60 -4.86 -13.58
CA ALA A 59 29.13 -6.09 -14.17
C ALA A 59 29.15 -6.03 -15.70
N LEU A 60 28.07 -5.52 -16.33
CA LEU A 60 28.00 -5.36 -17.77
C LEU A 60 29.09 -4.40 -18.31
N ALA A 61 29.43 -3.36 -17.55
CA ALA A 61 30.51 -2.44 -17.90
C ALA A 61 31.93 -3.03 -17.68
N SER A 62 32.10 -3.95 -16.73
CA SER A 62 33.43 -4.30 -16.18
C SER A 62 33.86 -5.75 -16.41
N ASP A 63 32.96 -6.72 -16.20
CA ASP A 63 33.31 -8.14 -16.03
C ASP A 63 33.42 -8.90 -17.36
N PHE A 64 32.81 -8.35 -18.43
CA PHE A 64 32.67 -9.02 -19.73
C PHE A 64 33.49 -8.38 -20.85
N SER A 65 34.60 -7.72 -20.52
CA SER A 65 35.45 -6.97 -21.45
C SER A 65 36.03 -7.79 -22.62
N SER A 66 36.08 -9.13 -22.49
CA SER A 66 36.51 -10.08 -23.52
C SER A 66 35.39 -10.64 -24.41
N SER A 67 34.12 -10.28 -24.13
CA SER A 67 32.96 -10.76 -24.89
C SER A 67 32.75 -9.92 -26.16
N ASP A 68 32.64 -10.58 -27.32
CA ASP A 68 32.32 -9.94 -28.60
C ASP A 68 30.90 -9.37 -28.68
N ARG A 69 30.10 -9.62 -27.63
CA ARG A 69 28.74 -9.14 -27.44
C ARG A 69 28.64 -7.89 -26.56
N VAL A 70 29.75 -7.45 -25.96
CA VAL A 70 29.83 -6.28 -25.05
C VAL A 70 30.83 -5.27 -25.61
N ASP A 71 30.33 -4.46 -26.55
CA ASP A 71 31.02 -3.31 -27.13
C ASP A 71 30.83 -2.03 -26.28
N ASP A 72 31.49 -0.95 -26.67
CA ASP A 72 31.54 0.28 -25.88
C ASP A 72 30.18 0.98 -25.79
N ASP A 73 29.40 1.03 -26.89
CA ASP A 73 27.98 1.41 -26.88
C ASP A 73 27.19 0.70 -25.75
N LEU A 74 27.44 -0.59 -25.51
CA LEU A 74 26.72 -1.34 -24.47
C LEU A 74 27.22 -0.98 -23.05
N ARG A 75 28.50 -0.66 -22.89
CA ARG A 75 29.09 -0.19 -21.62
C ARG A 75 28.59 1.22 -21.28
N GLU A 76 28.53 2.11 -22.27
CA GLU A 76 27.95 3.45 -22.15
C GLU A 76 26.48 3.40 -21.73
N LYS A 77 25.67 2.54 -22.39
CA LYS A 77 24.27 2.31 -21.99
C LYS A 77 24.15 1.82 -20.55
N ALA A 78 25.00 0.89 -20.14
CA ALA A 78 24.98 0.35 -18.78
C ALA A 78 25.36 1.39 -17.73
N LEU A 79 26.44 2.14 -17.95
CA LEU A 79 26.95 3.17 -17.04
C LEU A 79 26.04 4.41 -16.99
N GLY A 80 25.49 4.82 -18.13
CA GLY A 80 24.51 5.90 -18.23
C GLY A 80 23.31 5.65 -17.34
N ILE A 81 22.68 4.47 -17.44
CA ILE A 81 21.56 4.11 -16.54
C ILE A 81 22.03 4.00 -15.08
N ALA A 82 23.16 3.33 -14.81
CA ALA A 82 23.59 3.10 -13.44
C ALA A 82 23.87 4.40 -12.66
N LEU A 83 24.52 5.38 -13.30
CA LEU A 83 24.87 6.64 -12.67
C LEU A 83 23.71 7.67 -12.68
N LEU A 84 22.71 7.52 -13.55
CA LEU A 84 21.43 8.25 -13.42
C LEU A 84 20.60 7.72 -12.23
N VAL A 85 20.59 6.40 -12.01
CA VAL A 85 19.90 5.77 -10.86
C VAL A 85 20.62 6.09 -9.54
N ASP A 86 21.96 5.99 -9.51
CA ASP A 86 22.77 6.35 -8.34
C ASP A 86 24.13 6.94 -8.74
N PRO A 87 24.26 8.28 -8.74
CA PRO A 87 25.53 8.97 -9.05
C PRO A 87 26.69 8.63 -8.11
N MET A 88 26.42 8.02 -6.96
CA MET A 88 27.41 7.65 -5.94
C MET A 88 27.80 6.16 -5.97
N HIS A 89 27.18 5.34 -6.84
CA HIS A 89 27.48 3.91 -6.94
C HIS A 89 28.94 3.63 -7.29
N VAL A 90 29.72 3.18 -6.29
CA VAL A 90 31.19 3.09 -6.36
C VAL A 90 31.69 2.22 -7.54
N PRO A 91 31.17 1.00 -7.78
CA PRO A 91 31.60 0.19 -8.93
C PRO A 91 31.40 0.90 -10.28
N SER A 92 30.23 1.49 -10.51
CA SER A 92 29.93 2.19 -11.77
C SER A 92 30.81 3.42 -11.96
N ARG A 93 31.09 4.18 -10.89
CA ARG A 93 32.00 5.34 -10.95
C ARG A 93 33.44 4.94 -11.28
N LEU A 94 33.92 3.83 -10.71
CA LEU A 94 35.26 3.32 -10.99
C LEU A 94 35.38 2.83 -12.44
N ALA A 95 34.38 2.11 -12.94
CA ALA A 95 34.34 1.65 -14.32
C ALA A 95 34.26 2.83 -15.32
N HIS A 96 33.38 3.80 -15.07
CA HIS A 96 33.27 5.04 -15.86
C HIS A 96 34.59 5.82 -15.88
N ARG A 97 35.29 5.92 -14.74
CA ARG A 97 36.58 6.59 -14.66
C ARG A 97 37.65 5.85 -15.48
N ALA A 98 37.72 4.53 -15.42
CA ALA A 98 38.69 3.77 -16.21
C ALA A 98 38.46 3.96 -17.72
N LEU A 99 37.23 3.75 -18.18
CA LEU A 99 36.88 3.84 -19.60
C LEU A 99 37.10 5.25 -20.17
N SER A 100 36.76 6.31 -19.42
CA SER A 100 37.02 7.71 -19.82
C SER A 100 38.52 8.08 -19.89
N HIS A 101 39.41 7.26 -19.33
CA HIS A 101 40.87 7.39 -19.47
C HIS A 101 41.45 6.40 -20.51
N GLY A 102 40.61 5.63 -21.20
CA GLY A 102 41.05 4.58 -22.13
C GLY A 102 41.61 3.33 -21.43
N GLU A 103 41.35 3.16 -20.14
CA GLU A 103 41.81 2.04 -19.32
C GLU A 103 40.74 0.95 -19.21
N ALA A 104 41.17 -0.31 -19.03
CA ALA A 104 40.26 -1.41 -18.77
C ALA A 104 39.70 -1.30 -17.32
N PRO A 105 38.38 -1.32 -17.12
CA PRO A 105 37.77 -1.26 -15.79
C PRO A 105 38.12 -2.50 -14.95
N ALA A 106 38.24 -2.31 -13.64
CA ALA A 106 38.48 -3.40 -12.70
C ALA A 106 37.22 -4.27 -12.56
N ALA A 107 37.39 -5.60 -12.59
CA ALA A 107 36.28 -6.53 -12.44
C ALA A 107 35.60 -6.41 -11.07
N THR A 108 34.28 -6.41 -11.06
CA THR A 108 33.43 -6.39 -9.87
C THR A 108 33.22 -7.78 -9.27
N HIS A 109 33.33 -8.82 -10.09
CA HIS A 109 33.02 -10.21 -9.74
C HIS A 109 31.60 -10.39 -9.18
N SER A 110 30.66 -9.50 -9.53
CA SER A 110 29.30 -9.51 -8.99
C SER A 110 28.36 -10.43 -9.75
N ARG A 111 28.72 -10.87 -10.98
CA ARG A 111 27.96 -11.82 -11.81
C ARG A 111 28.87 -12.72 -12.65
N ASP A 112 28.55 -14.02 -12.69
CA ASP A 112 29.35 -15.01 -13.41
C ASP A 112 29.08 -15.10 -14.92
N THR A 113 27.90 -14.68 -15.39
CA THR A 113 27.50 -14.85 -16.81
C THR A 113 26.62 -13.71 -17.34
N LEU A 114 26.72 -13.45 -18.65
CA LEU A 114 25.83 -12.54 -19.38
C LEU A 114 24.36 -13.00 -19.37
N GLY A 115 24.10 -14.31 -19.27
CA GLY A 115 22.74 -14.83 -19.10
C GLY A 115 22.11 -14.38 -17.78
N ALA A 116 22.86 -14.49 -16.67
CA ALA A 116 22.39 -14.03 -15.37
C ALA A 116 22.14 -12.51 -15.32
N VAL A 117 22.96 -11.71 -16.02
CA VAL A 117 22.73 -10.26 -16.20
C VAL A 117 21.44 -10.03 -17.00
N SER A 118 21.29 -10.70 -18.13
CA SER A 118 20.12 -10.59 -19.02
C SER A 118 18.80 -10.90 -18.31
N GLU A 119 18.71 -12.03 -17.62
CA GLU A 119 17.51 -12.44 -16.86
C GLU A 119 17.20 -11.50 -15.69
N THR A 120 18.24 -10.96 -15.04
CA THR A 120 18.05 -9.97 -13.96
C THR A 120 17.45 -8.68 -14.50
N LEU A 121 18.01 -8.15 -15.58
CA LEU A 121 17.53 -6.92 -16.22
C LEU A 121 16.11 -7.10 -16.77
N TRP A 122 15.78 -8.29 -17.30
CA TRP A 122 14.43 -8.62 -17.74
C TRP A 122 13.45 -8.66 -16.55
N THR A 123 13.76 -9.45 -15.52
CA THR A 123 12.91 -9.63 -14.33
C THR A 123 12.60 -8.28 -13.65
N LEU A 124 13.63 -7.43 -13.49
CA LEU A 124 13.43 -6.08 -12.95
C LEU A 124 12.56 -5.22 -13.87
N ALA A 125 12.78 -5.24 -15.18
CA ALA A 125 11.96 -4.47 -16.11
C ALA A 125 10.49 -4.91 -16.16
N SER A 126 10.22 -6.21 -16.04
CA SER A 126 8.86 -6.77 -15.91
C SER A 126 8.17 -6.34 -14.61
N GLN A 127 8.91 -6.28 -13.50
CA GLN A 127 8.39 -5.73 -12.23
C GLN A 127 8.02 -4.25 -12.39
N LEU A 128 8.89 -3.45 -13.00
CA LEU A 128 8.67 -2.02 -13.29
C LEU A 128 7.53 -1.73 -14.30
N THR A 129 7.00 -2.76 -14.96
CA THR A 129 5.84 -2.65 -15.87
C THR A 129 4.58 -3.33 -15.32
N SER A 130 4.61 -3.74 -14.06
CA SER A 130 3.44 -4.26 -13.34
C SER A 130 2.59 -3.12 -12.75
N ALA A 131 1.30 -3.37 -12.50
CA ALA A 131 0.41 -2.36 -11.91
C ALA A 131 0.59 -2.26 -10.38
N PRO A 132 0.44 -1.05 -9.77
CA PRO A 132 0.15 0.24 -10.42
C PRO A 132 1.37 0.79 -11.19
N LEU A 133 1.09 1.42 -12.34
CA LEU A 133 2.11 1.75 -13.32
C LEU A 133 2.80 3.10 -13.04
N GLU A 134 3.94 3.07 -12.36
CA GLU A 134 4.67 4.30 -12.02
C GLU A 134 5.28 4.99 -13.25
N PRO A 135 5.10 6.32 -13.43
CA PRO A 135 5.57 7.04 -14.61
C PRO A 135 7.09 6.95 -14.87
N GLU A 136 7.91 7.00 -13.82
CA GLU A 136 9.37 6.91 -13.97
C GLU A 136 9.85 5.46 -14.14
N HIS A 137 9.14 4.47 -13.57
CA HIS A 137 9.35 3.04 -13.85
C HIS A 137 9.05 2.71 -15.32
N GLN A 138 7.93 3.19 -15.85
CA GLN A 138 7.57 3.07 -17.27
C GLN A 138 8.62 3.69 -18.21
N ARG A 139 9.30 4.76 -17.77
CA ARG A 139 10.40 5.36 -18.53
C ARG A 139 11.67 4.53 -18.46
N LEU A 140 12.00 3.95 -17.31
CA LEU A 140 13.21 3.13 -17.11
C LEU A 140 13.12 1.75 -17.78
N ALA A 141 11.98 1.06 -17.65
CA ALA A 141 11.84 -0.35 -18.06
C ALA A 141 12.22 -0.64 -19.54
N PRO A 142 11.87 0.21 -20.54
CA PRO A 142 12.31 0.01 -21.93
C PRO A 142 13.84 -0.04 -22.11
N PHE A 143 14.61 0.75 -21.32
CA PHE A 143 16.07 0.73 -21.37
C PHE A 143 16.63 -0.59 -20.83
N LEU A 144 16.06 -1.10 -19.72
CA LEU A 144 16.46 -2.35 -19.10
C LEU A 144 16.09 -3.57 -19.97
N MET A 145 14.92 -3.56 -20.61
CA MET A 145 14.52 -4.59 -21.58
C MET A 145 15.46 -4.61 -22.79
N GLU A 146 15.82 -3.46 -23.37
CA GLU A 146 16.78 -3.45 -24.49
C GLU A 146 18.16 -4.01 -24.07
N LEU A 147 18.67 -3.60 -22.89
CA LEU A 147 19.93 -4.14 -22.35
C LEU A 147 19.85 -5.66 -22.11
N SER A 148 18.73 -6.17 -21.60
CA SER A 148 18.50 -7.60 -21.44
C SER A 148 18.53 -8.33 -22.79
N LEU A 149 17.79 -7.86 -23.80
CA LEU A 149 17.76 -8.45 -25.14
C LEU A 149 19.14 -8.44 -25.82
N LEU A 150 19.92 -7.38 -25.62
CA LEU A 150 21.29 -7.28 -26.12
C LEU A 150 22.26 -8.23 -25.41
N THR A 151 22.05 -8.51 -24.12
CA THR A 151 22.85 -9.45 -23.32
C THR A 151 22.38 -10.90 -23.41
N HIS A 152 21.16 -11.19 -23.88
CA HIS A 152 20.71 -12.55 -24.19
C HIS A 152 21.26 -13.09 -25.53
N ALA A 153 21.66 -14.36 -25.56
CA ALA A 153 22.19 -14.99 -26.77
C ALA A 153 21.12 -15.14 -27.87
N THR A 154 19.99 -15.73 -27.50
CA THR A 154 18.81 -15.96 -28.35
C THR A 154 17.55 -15.56 -27.57
N PRO A 155 17.11 -14.29 -27.61
CA PRO A 155 15.92 -13.85 -26.88
C PRO A 155 14.68 -14.68 -27.23
N SER A 156 13.74 -14.81 -26.29
CA SER A 156 12.46 -15.47 -26.56
C SER A 156 11.55 -14.58 -27.42
N ASN A 157 10.66 -15.21 -28.21
CA ASN A 157 9.66 -14.47 -28.99
C ASN A 157 8.71 -13.65 -28.11
N GLU A 158 8.49 -14.10 -26.87
CA GLU A 158 7.71 -13.40 -25.85
C GLU A 158 8.41 -12.11 -25.43
N HIS A 159 9.67 -12.18 -25.00
CA HIS A 159 10.44 -10.99 -24.62
C HIS A 159 10.57 -9.99 -25.79
N LEU A 160 10.71 -10.47 -27.03
CA LEU A 160 10.72 -9.60 -28.21
C LEU A 160 9.36 -8.92 -28.45
N ALA A 161 8.24 -9.63 -28.24
CA ALA A 161 6.90 -9.07 -28.38
C ALA A 161 6.59 -8.04 -27.29
N ASP A 162 6.94 -8.32 -26.03
CA ASP A 162 6.68 -7.45 -24.89
C ASP A 162 7.48 -6.15 -24.97
N PHE A 163 8.78 -6.24 -25.30
CA PHE A 163 9.60 -5.06 -25.57
C PHE A 163 9.04 -4.21 -26.72
N ALA A 164 8.57 -4.85 -27.80
CA ALA A 164 7.95 -4.16 -28.92
C ALA A 164 6.58 -3.54 -28.58
N ALA A 165 5.85 -4.11 -27.61
CA ALA A 165 4.58 -3.56 -27.13
C ALA A 165 4.77 -2.24 -26.37
N ILE A 166 5.85 -2.11 -25.58
CA ILE A 166 6.18 -0.88 -24.85
C ILE A 166 7.05 0.11 -25.65
N THR A 167 7.61 -0.28 -26.81
CA THR A 167 8.38 0.60 -27.72
C THR A 167 7.80 0.68 -29.15
N PRO A 168 6.48 0.93 -29.31
CA PRO A 168 5.78 0.75 -30.59
C PRO A 168 6.29 1.67 -31.70
N GLU A 169 6.61 2.93 -31.38
CA GLU A 169 7.05 3.91 -32.37
C GLU A 169 8.57 3.93 -32.55
N LYS A 170 9.32 4.08 -31.44
CA LYS A 170 10.77 4.31 -31.44
C LYS A 170 11.46 3.50 -30.34
N HIS A 171 12.77 3.32 -30.49
CA HIS A 171 13.65 2.79 -29.43
C HIS A 171 13.62 3.64 -28.16
N PRO A 172 14.08 3.09 -27.02
CA PRO A 172 14.39 3.89 -25.84
C PRO A 172 15.27 5.09 -26.21
N GLY A 173 15.06 6.22 -25.53
CA GLY A 173 15.61 7.52 -25.90
C GLY A 173 17.10 7.73 -25.65
N TRP A 174 17.95 6.73 -25.94
CA TRP A 174 19.40 6.75 -25.66
C TRP A 174 20.10 8.00 -26.17
N GLY A 175 19.79 8.44 -27.40
CA GLY A 175 20.35 9.65 -28.02
C GLY A 175 19.95 10.98 -27.35
N LYS A 176 19.18 10.95 -26.25
CA LYS A 176 19.00 12.12 -25.36
C LYS A 176 20.22 12.36 -24.45
N PHE A 177 21.03 11.32 -24.19
CA PHE A 177 22.05 11.34 -23.14
C PHE A 177 23.32 10.52 -23.44
N LEU A 178 23.35 9.79 -24.57
CA LEU A 178 24.51 9.00 -25.03
C LEU A 178 24.86 9.33 -26.48
N SER A 179 26.16 9.33 -26.78
CA SER A 179 26.73 9.55 -28.12
C SER A 179 27.04 8.20 -28.81
N LEU A 180 26.01 7.38 -29.02
CA LEU A 180 26.18 6.02 -29.56
C LEU A 180 26.76 6.03 -30.98
N GLN A 181 27.61 5.04 -31.28
CA GLN A 181 28.41 4.93 -32.51
C GLN A 181 27.94 3.74 -33.38
N PRO A 182 26.75 3.82 -34.02
CA PRO A 182 26.06 2.66 -34.59
C PRO A 182 26.76 2.00 -35.79
N ASP A 183 27.64 2.72 -36.48
CA ASP A 183 28.37 2.18 -37.65
C ASP A 183 29.60 1.37 -37.21
N GLU A 184 30.16 1.71 -36.05
CA GLU A 184 31.33 1.06 -35.45
C GLU A 184 30.87 -0.10 -34.55
N ASN A 185 29.95 0.16 -33.62
CA ASN A 185 29.47 -0.80 -32.62
C ASN A 185 28.33 -1.71 -33.13
N ARG A 186 28.24 -2.93 -32.58
CA ARG A 186 27.31 -3.99 -33.01
C ARG A 186 26.01 -3.96 -32.23
N SER A 187 26.05 -3.62 -30.94
CA SER A 187 24.89 -3.64 -30.03
C SER A 187 23.77 -2.71 -30.50
N THR A 188 24.08 -1.48 -30.89
CA THR A 188 23.08 -0.53 -31.41
C THR A 188 22.48 -0.94 -32.76
N ARG A 189 23.21 -1.66 -33.61
CA ARG A 189 22.64 -2.30 -34.82
C ARG A 189 21.74 -3.49 -34.45
N ARG A 190 22.18 -4.33 -33.51
CA ARG A 190 21.42 -5.49 -33.02
C ARG A 190 20.09 -5.06 -32.37
N ALA A 191 20.09 -3.96 -31.62
CA ALA A 191 18.87 -3.41 -31.01
C ALA A 191 17.76 -3.17 -32.05
N ARG A 192 18.10 -2.48 -33.15
CA ARG A 192 17.13 -2.20 -34.25
C ARG A 192 16.53 -3.48 -34.83
N PHE A 193 17.39 -4.46 -35.11
CA PHE A 193 16.96 -5.76 -35.64
C PHE A 193 15.98 -6.47 -34.69
N LEU A 194 16.31 -6.55 -33.40
CA LEU A 194 15.48 -7.23 -32.39
C LEU A 194 14.12 -6.54 -32.22
N ARG A 195 14.05 -5.20 -32.28
CA ARG A 195 12.76 -4.48 -32.25
C ARG A 195 11.92 -4.72 -33.50
N GLU A 196 12.54 -4.74 -34.69
CA GLU A 196 11.83 -5.07 -35.93
C GLU A 196 11.31 -6.52 -35.96
N GLU A 197 12.02 -7.45 -35.34
CA GLU A 197 11.59 -8.83 -35.13
C GLU A 197 10.41 -8.91 -34.15
N GLY A 198 10.53 -8.27 -32.98
CA GLY A 198 9.44 -8.15 -32.00
C GLY A 198 8.17 -7.52 -32.57
N LEU A 199 8.28 -6.47 -33.38
CA LEU A 199 7.15 -5.84 -34.07
C LEU A 199 6.48 -6.76 -35.10
N LYS A 200 7.21 -7.69 -35.72
CA LYS A 200 6.61 -8.72 -36.61
C LYS A 200 5.83 -9.74 -35.79
N ILE A 201 6.41 -10.23 -34.69
CA ILE A 201 5.77 -11.19 -33.78
C ILE A 201 4.49 -10.59 -33.18
N LEU A 202 4.54 -9.36 -32.68
CA LEU A 202 3.40 -8.65 -32.10
C LEU A 202 2.24 -8.48 -33.11
N ARG A 203 2.55 -8.20 -34.38
CA ARG A 203 1.54 -8.11 -35.45
C ARG A 203 0.90 -9.47 -35.74
N GLN A 204 1.71 -10.52 -35.87
CA GLN A 204 1.22 -11.89 -36.09
C GLN A 204 0.31 -12.35 -34.94
N ARG A 205 0.69 -12.06 -33.68
CA ARG A 205 -0.14 -12.36 -32.50
C ARG A 205 -1.48 -11.63 -32.53
N LYS A 206 -1.49 -10.32 -32.81
CA LYS A 206 -2.74 -9.53 -32.94
C LYS A 206 -3.62 -10.00 -34.09
N GLU A 207 -3.04 -10.49 -35.18
CA GLU A 207 -3.77 -11.06 -36.31
C GLU A 207 -4.40 -12.42 -35.93
N GLN A 208 -3.65 -13.30 -35.28
CA GLN A 208 -4.14 -14.58 -34.73
C GLN A 208 -5.25 -14.39 -33.68
N GLU A 209 -5.10 -13.44 -32.75
CA GLU A 209 -6.12 -13.09 -31.75
C GLU A 209 -7.40 -12.58 -32.44
N ARG A 210 -7.27 -11.76 -33.50
CA ARG A 210 -8.43 -11.31 -34.29
C ARG A 210 -9.10 -12.45 -35.05
N GLU A 211 -8.33 -13.36 -35.64
CA GLU A 211 -8.87 -14.55 -36.33
C GLU A 211 -9.57 -15.49 -35.34
N ALA A 212 -9.03 -15.70 -34.14
CA ALA A 212 -9.66 -16.49 -33.09
C ALA A 212 -10.99 -15.87 -32.60
N LEU A 213 -11.03 -14.54 -32.40
CA LEU A 213 -12.27 -13.82 -32.05
C LEU A 213 -13.34 -13.89 -33.16
N LEU A 214 -12.93 -13.82 -34.42
CA LEU A 214 -13.82 -14.00 -35.58
C LEU A 214 -14.33 -15.44 -35.70
N ALA A 215 -13.48 -16.43 -35.44
CA ALA A 215 -13.87 -17.85 -35.42
C ALA A 215 -14.83 -18.18 -34.26
N ALA A 216 -14.59 -17.62 -33.07
CA ALA A 216 -15.48 -17.75 -31.92
C ALA A 216 -16.84 -17.05 -32.12
N SER A 217 -16.92 -16.08 -33.04
CA SER A 217 -18.14 -15.36 -33.40
C SER A 217 -18.92 -16.00 -34.56
N ALA A 218 -18.48 -17.14 -35.09
CA ALA A 218 -19.16 -17.84 -36.17
C ALA A 218 -20.42 -18.58 -35.66
N PRO A 219 -21.62 -18.40 -36.26
CA PRO A 219 -22.83 -19.08 -35.82
C PRO A 219 -22.71 -20.61 -35.92
N GLY A 220 -22.89 -21.29 -34.79
CA GLY A 220 -22.79 -22.75 -34.69
C GLY A 220 -23.84 -23.49 -35.51
N ARG A 221 -23.40 -24.50 -36.26
CA ARG A 221 -24.25 -25.49 -36.92
C ARG A 221 -24.72 -26.52 -35.89
N PRO A 222 -26.01 -26.85 -35.78
CA PRO A 222 -26.49 -27.81 -34.80
C PRO A 222 -26.29 -29.24 -35.30
N ASP A 223 -25.44 -30.02 -34.61
CA ASP A 223 -25.47 -31.48 -34.73
C ASP A 223 -26.27 -32.11 -33.59
N THR A 224 -26.97 -33.18 -33.94
CA THR A 224 -28.11 -33.73 -33.22
C THR A 224 -27.80 -35.11 -32.61
N ALA A 225 -28.78 -35.63 -31.87
CA ALA A 225 -28.89 -36.97 -31.26
C ALA A 225 -28.12 -37.14 -29.94
N ASP A 226 -28.78 -37.24 -28.78
CA ASP A 226 -29.88 -38.16 -28.39
C ASP A 226 -29.47 -39.64 -28.36
N LYS A 227 -29.46 -40.21 -27.15
CA LYS A 227 -29.99 -41.55 -26.84
C LYS A 227 -29.90 -41.89 -25.35
N THR A 228 -30.99 -41.62 -24.65
CA THR A 228 -31.39 -42.38 -23.46
C THR A 228 -32.05 -43.69 -23.91
N PRO A 229 -31.78 -44.85 -23.28
CA PRO A 229 -32.70 -45.99 -23.33
C PRO A 229 -33.54 -46.07 -22.05
N GLY A 230 -34.84 -46.36 -22.23
CA GLY A 230 -35.84 -46.45 -21.15
C GLY A 230 -35.91 -47.82 -20.44
N PRO A 231 -36.97 -48.02 -19.61
CA PRO A 231 -37.07 -49.10 -18.62
C PRO A 231 -37.57 -50.44 -19.17
N THR A 232 -37.64 -51.47 -18.32
CA THR A 232 -38.39 -52.71 -18.59
C THR A 232 -38.91 -53.36 -17.29
N ASP A 233 -40.02 -54.09 -17.40
CA ASP A 233 -40.95 -54.41 -16.31
C ASP A 233 -40.71 -55.72 -15.51
N ALA A 234 -41.15 -55.70 -14.23
CA ALA A 234 -41.93 -56.73 -13.51
C ALA A 234 -41.35 -58.17 -13.32
N PRO A 235 -41.98 -59.08 -12.51
CA PRO A 235 -43.19 -58.95 -11.68
C PRO A 235 -43.03 -59.35 -10.18
N ALA A 236 -44.11 -59.21 -9.41
CA ALA A 236 -44.22 -59.55 -7.98
C ALA A 236 -45.01 -60.85 -7.71
N THR A 237 -44.80 -61.49 -6.55
CA THR A 237 -45.77 -62.38 -5.84
C THR A 237 -45.30 -62.65 -4.37
N PRO A 238 -46.11 -63.18 -3.42
CA PRO A 238 -46.74 -62.27 -2.46
C PRO A 238 -46.69 -62.70 -0.96
N ALA A 239 -47.25 -61.80 -0.13
CA ALA A 239 -47.97 -62.08 1.12
C ALA A 239 -47.25 -62.70 2.34
N MET A 240 -47.26 -61.94 3.43
CA MET A 240 -48.07 -62.35 4.59
C MET A 240 -48.53 -61.14 5.41
N ILE A 241 -49.85 -61.07 5.67
CA ILE A 241 -50.44 -60.13 6.62
C ILE A 241 -50.48 -60.83 7.98
N SER A 242 -50.07 -60.15 9.04
CA SER A 242 -50.63 -60.34 10.37
C SER A 242 -50.67 -59.02 11.14
N PRO A 243 -51.66 -58.81 12.02
CA PRO A 243 -52.14 -57.47 12.31
C PRO A 243 -51.67 -56.94 13.67
N ASP A 244 -52.03 -55.66 13.88
CA ASP A 244 -52.22 -55.02 15.17
C ASP A 244 -50.95 -54.72 15.98
N ASN A 245 -50.36 -53.57 15.70
CA ASN A 245 -49.83 -52.72 16.77
C ASN A 245 -50.13 -51.25 16.46
N ARG A 246 -50.76 -50.56 17.40
CA ARG A 246 -51.18 -49.17 17.25
C ARG A 246 -49.97 -48.24 17.32
N GLU A 247 -49.49 -47.80 16.17
CA GLU A 247 -48.50 -46.73 16.12
C GLU A 247 -49.07 -45.46 16.76
N ARG A 248 -48.40 -45.00 17.84
CA ARG A 248 -48.47 -43.59 18.20
C ARG A 248 -48.01 -42.77 17.00
N PRO A 249 -48.55 -41.57 16.74
CA PRO A 249 -47.93 -40.67 15.78
C PRO A 249 -46.47 -40.46 16.23
N GLU A 250 -45.53 -40.83 15.36
CA GLU A 250 -44.13 -40.59 15.61
C GLU A 250 -43.94 -39.10 15.85
N ARG A 251 -43.20 -38.76 16.91
CA ARG A 251 -42.79 -37.39 17.13
C ARG A 251 -41.95 -37.00 15.91
N PRO A 252 -42.22 -35.87 15.22
CA PRO A 252 -41.38 -35.44 14.11
C PRO A 252 -39.93 -35.43 14.60
N PRO A 253 -38.98 -35.96 13.80
CA PRO A 253 -37.60 -36.11 14.24
C PRO A 253 -37.10 -34.76 14.72
N ARG A 254 -36.50 -34.72 15.92
CA ARG A 254 -35.85 -33.50 16.38
C ARG A 254 -34.81 -33.12 15.32
N PRO A 255 -34.79 -31.88 14.81
CA PRO A 255 -33.72 -31.46 13.94
C PRO A 255 -32.39 -31.69 14.67
N ALA A 256 -31.40 -32.18 13.94
CA ALA A 256 -30.07 -32.41 14.49
C ALA A 256 -29.56 -31.12 15.15
N PRO A 257 -28.88 -31.20 16.31
CA PRO A 257 -28.36 -30.02 16.97
C PRO A 257 -27.37 -29.32 16.03
N MET A 258 -27.71 -28.10 15.62
CA MET A 258 -26.81 -27.23 14.86
C MET A 258 -25.53 -26.99 15.66
N GLU A 259 -24.38 -27.29 15.06
CA GLU A 259 -23.09 -26.90 15.62
C GLU A 259 -22.95 -25.37 15.55
N PRO A 260 -22.51 -24.70 16.63
CA PRO A 260 -22.34 -23.25 16.63
C PRO A 260 -21.32 -22.79 15.58
N VAL A 261 -21.71 -21.84 14.74
CA VAL A 261 -20.81 -21.21 13.76
C VAL A 261 -20.49 -19.81 14.24
N VAL A 262 -19.21 -19.44 14.25
CA VAL A 262 -18.71 -18.16 14.76
C VAL A 262 -18.02 -17.40 13.63
N ALA A 263 -18.34 -16.12 13.49
CA ALA A 263 -17.57 -15.17 12.69
C ALA A 263 -17.25 -13.93 13.55
N SER A 264 -16.09 -13.33 13.29
CA SER A 264 -15.58 -12.18 14.02
C SER A 264 -14.94 -11.18 13.07
N LEU A 265 -15.20 -9.89 13.28
CA LEU A 265 -14.73 -8.78 12.46
C LEU A 265 -14.00 -7.73 13.34
N PRO A 266 -12.81 -7.25 12.95
CA PRO A 266 -12.19 -6.09 13.58
C PRO A 266 -13.01 -4.83 13.30
N VAL A 267 -13.35 -4.05 14.32
CA VAL A 267 -14.17 -2.84 14.17
C VAL A 267 -13.69 -1.68 15.05
N VAL A 268 -14.03 -0.46 14.64
CA VAL A 268 -14.11 0.70 15.54
C VAL A 268 -15.59 1.04 15.72
N ARG A 269 -16.05 1.15 16.97
CA ARG A 269 -17.44 1.50 17.32
C ARG A 269 -17.46 2.77 18.17
N LEU A 270 -18.49 3.60 17.99
CA LEU A 270 -18.81 4.62 18.96
C LEU A 270 -19.38 3.95 20.22
N VAL A 271 -18.86 4.33 21.39
CA VAL A 271 -19.34 3.87 22.69
C VAL A 271 -19.83 5.06 23.51
N GLU A 272 -21.08 4.98 23.96
CA GLU A 272 -21.72 6.01 24.77
C GLU A 272 -21.48 5.76 26.27
N ALA A 273 -20.80 6.68 26.94
CA ALA A 273 -20.55 6.65 28.38
C ALA A 273 -20.97 7.94 29.11
N GLY A 274 -21.76 8.79 28.46
CA GLY A 274 -22.01 10.19 28.81
C GLY A 274 -21.34 11.15 27.84
N GLU A 275 -20.11 10.82 27.43
CA GLU A 275 -19.43 11.33 26.24
C GLU A 275 -19.28 10.17 25.24
N THR A 276 -19.36 10.47 23.95
CA THR A 276 -19.29 9.51 22.83
C THR A 276 -17.84 9.35 22.37
N THR A 277 -17.28 8.14 22.49
CA THR A 277 -15.86 7.87 22.19
C THR A 277 -15.70 6.72 21.21
N PRO A 278 -14.88 6.84 20.14
CA PRO A 278 -14.51 5.72 19.30
C PRO A 278 -13.66 4.71 20.06
N VAL A 279 -14.03 3.43 19.98
CA VAL A 279 -13.36 2.32 20.66
C VAL A 279 -13.10 1.21 19.66
N ALA A 280 -11.82 0.83 19.54
CA ALA A 280 -11.37 -0.33 18.79
C ALA A 280 -11.73 -1.65 19.50
N GLY A 281 -12.05 -2.67 18.72
CA GLY A 281 -12.38 -3.99 19.26
C GLY A 281 -12.69 -5.04 18.21
N VAL A 282 -13.18 -6.17 18.68
CA VAL A 282 -13.66 -7.27 17.84
C VAL A 282 -15.16 -7.43 18.07
N PHE A 283 -15.91 -7.36 16.96
CA PHE A 283 -17.34 -7.66 16.92
C PHE A 283 -17.49 -9.13 16.50
N THR A 284 -18.36 -9.89 17.16
CA THR A 284 -18.51 -11.33 16.95
C THR A 284 -19.98 -11.72 16.88
N LEU A 285 -20.31 -12.59 15.93
CA LEU A 285 -21.62 -13.21 15.76
C LEU A 285 -21.46 -14.72 15.88
N THR A 286 -22.19 -15.32 16.83
CA THR A 286 -22.27 -16.77 17.01
C THR A 286 -23.67 -17.24 16.67
N MET A 287 -23.82 -17.92 15.53
CA MET A 287 -25.06 -18.57 15.14
C MET A 287 -25.15 -19.93 15.86
N ARG A 288 -26.13 -20.09 16.75
CA ARG A 288 -26.26 -21.24 17.66
C ARG A 288 -27.71 -21.65 17.93
N PRO A 289 -27.97 -22.88 18.43
CA PRO A 289 -29.28 -23.22 18.99
C PRO A 289 -29.65 -22.35 20.21
N PRO A 290 -30.95 -22.19 20.51
CA PRO A 290 -31.43 -21.40 21.63
C PRO A 290 -31.14 -22.08 22.98
N ALA A 291 -30.47 -21.37 23.87
CA ALA A 291 -30.02 -21.85 25.19
C ALA A 291 -31.15 -21.93 26.22
N GLY A 292 -32.22 -21.14 26.07
CA GLY A 292 -33.22 -20.90 27.11
C GLY A 292 -34.67 -21.02 26.67
N ARG A 293 -35.60 -20.84 27.62
CA ARG A 293 -37.03 -20.69 27.30
C ARG A 293 -37.30 -19.37 26.57
N ALA A 294 -36.75 -18.26 27.06
CA ALA A 294 -36.94 -16.94 26.45
C ALA A 294 -36.51 -16.89 24.97
N GLU A 295 -35.32 -17.39 24.64
CA GLU A 295 -34.85 -17.48 23.24
C GLU A 295 -35.74 -18.37 22.36
N ARG A 296 -36.30 -19.46 22.91
CA ARG A 296 -37.27 -20.31 22.18
C ARG A 296 -38.63 -19.64 22.00
N ASP A 297 -39.04 -18.77 22.92
CA ASP A 297 -40.28 -18.02 22.81
C ASP A 297 -40.12 -16.82 21.84
N LEU A 298 -38.93 -16.20 21.76
CA LEU A 298 -38.55 -15.24 20.71
C LEU A 298 -38.62 -15.87 19.30
N LEU A 299 -38.06 -17.08 19.12
CA LEU A 299 -38.18 -17.85 17.87
C LEU A 299 -39.62 -18.25 17.52
N ARG A 300 -40.55 -18.28 18.48
CA ARG A 300 -41.98 -18.55 18.23
C ARG A 300 -42.74 -17.30 17.82
N GLN A 301 -42.38 -16.15 18.39
CA GLN A 301 -42.96 -14.85 18.03
C GLN A 301 -42.54 -14.41 16.62
N GLY A 302 -41.35 -14.82 16.14
CA GLY A 302 -40.88 -14.61 14.76
C GLY A 302 -40.93 -15.84 13.83
N GLY A 303 -41.63 -16.92 14.19
CA GLY A 303 -41.52 -18.22 13.52
C GLY A 303 -42.85 -18.85 13.07
N PRO A 304 -42.80 -19.92 12.25
CA PRO A 304 -43.95 -20.55 11.59
C PRO A 304 -44.92 -21.32 12.52
N ASN A 305 -44.84 -21.11 13.84
CA ASN A 305 -45.72 -21.68 14.86
C ASN A 305 -46.42 -20.60 15.70
N ALA A 306 -46.49 -19.35 15.22
CA ALA A 306 -47.47 -18.41 15.71
C ALA A 306 -48.88 -19.00 15.49
N PRO A 307 -49.82 -18.88 16.46
CA PRO A 307 -51.17 -19.42 16.30
C PRO A 307 -51.85 -18.79 15.08
N ALA A 308 -52.51 -19.62 14.27
CA ALA A 308 -52.99 -19.27 12.92
C ALA A 308 -54.10 -18.20 12.86
N GLU A 309 -54.53 -17.64 13.99
CA GLU A 309 -55.58 -16.61 14.09
C GLU A 309 -55.10 -15.20 13.70
N ALA A 310 -53.80 -15.01 13.42
CA ALA A 310 -53.25 -13.75 12.88
C ALA A 310 -52.84 -13.83 11.40
N ALA A 311 -53.01 -14.99 10.74
CA ALA A 311 -52.52 -15.24 9.39
C ALA A 311 -53.54 -14.87 8.30
N THR A 312 -53.98 -13.60 8.27
CA THR A 312 -54.82 -13.07 7.19
C THR A 312 -54.33 -11.73 6.62
N VAL A 313 -53.05 -11.67 6.19
CA VAL A 313 -52.56 -10.82 5.08
C VAL A 313 -51.27 -11.45 4.53
N SER A 314 -51.25 -11.70 3.22
CA SER A 314 -50.09 -11.94 2.32
C SER A 314 -48.72 -12.31 2.93
N ASP A 315 -48.28 -13.56 2.72
CA ASP A 315 -46.88 -13.99 2.89
C ASP A 315 -45.95 -13.24 1.92
N SER A 316 -45.37 -12.11 2.36
CA SER A 316 -44.23 -11.47 1.68
C SER A 316 -43.43 -10.51 2.57
N THR A 317 -43.59 -10.54 3.90
CA THR A 317 -42.79 -9.74 4.84
C THR A 317 -41.50 -10.48 5.21
N PRO A 318 -40.31 -9.87 5.03
CA PRO A 318 -39.04 -10.48 5.41
C PRO A 318 -39.01 -10.73 6.92
N ARG A 319 -38.66 -11.95 7.33
CA ARG A 319 -38.60 -12.33 8.74
C ARG A 319 -37.39 -11.65 9.39
N ALA A 320 -37.62 -10.98 10.52
CA ALA A 320 -36.56 -10.34 11.29
C ALA A 320 -35.53 -11.38 11.79
N VAL A 321 -34.25 -11.02 11.73
CA VAL A 321 -33.15 -11.90 12.18
C VAL A 321 -33.16 -11.96 13.72
N PRO A 322 -33.25 -13.16 14.34
CA PRO A 322 -33.39 -13.30 15.79
C PRO A 322 -32.04 -13.17 16.51
N LEU A 323 -31.61 -11.93 16.74
CA LEU A 323 -30.37 -11.58 17.43
C LEU A 323 -30.57 -11.40 18.96
N VAL A 324 -29.56 -11.78 19.75
CA VAL A 324 -29.49 -11.56 21.20
C VAL A 324 -28.12 -11.04 21.61
N PRO A 325 -28.01 -10.17 22.64
CA PRO A 325 -26.71 -9.71 23.11
C PRO A 325 -26.04 -10.78 23.96
N SER A 326 -24.73 -10.94 23.81
CA SER A 326 -23.93 -11.78 24.70
C SER A 326 -23.86 -11.18 26.10
N ARG A 327 -23.70 -12.07 27.09
CA ARG A 327 -23.41 -11.67 28.49
C ARG A 327 -21.98 -11.18 28.66
N GLN A 328 -21.10 -11.44 27.70
CA GLN A 328 -19.68 -11.09 27.73
C GLN A 328 -19.37 -10.06 26.63
N GLY A 329 -19.72 -8.80 26.88
CA GLY A 329 -19.44 -7.70 25.95
C GLY A 329 -19.75 -6.31 26.51
N ILE A 330 -19.68 -5.30 25.65
CA ILE A 330 -20.40 -4.03 25.78
C ILE A 330 -21.86 -4.27 25.35
N ALA A 331 -22.81 -3.56 25.96
CA ALA A 331 -24.24 -3.69 25.62
C ALA A 331 -24.57 -2.89 24.34
N PHE A 332 -25.65 -3.25 23.66
CA PHE A 332 -26.07 -2.59 22.42
C PHE A 332 -27.29 -1.69 22.63
N GLU A 333 -27.38 -0.61 21.86
CA GLU A 333 -28.56 0.26 21.78
C GLU A 333 -29.74 -0.49 21.12
N SER A 334 -29.48 -1.05 19.93
CA SER A 334 -30.39 -1.93 19.20
C SER A 334 -29.63 -3.06 18.50
N LEU A 335 -30.31 -4.19 18.31
CA LEU A 335 -29.90 -5.34 17.50
C LEU A 335 -30.85 -5.60 16.32
N GLU A 336 -31.77 -4.68 16.05
CA GLU A 336 -32.76 -4.88 14.98
C GLU A 336 -32.11 -4.74 13.60
N ILE A 337 -32.30 -5.77 12.77
CA ILE A 337 -31.94 -5.76 11.35
C ILE A 337 -33.18 -5.35 10.54
N PRO A 338 -33.14 -4.23 9.77
CA PRO A 338 -34.28 -3.78 8.99
C PRO A 338 -34.76 -4.85 7.99
N ALA A 339 -36.07 -5.11 7.95
CA ALA A 339 -36.64 -6.10 7.04
C ALA A 339 -36.32 -5.82 5.55
N ALA A 340 -36.22 -4.54 5.16
CA ALA A 340 -35.80 -4.14 3.81
C ALA A 340 -34.40 -4.65 3.44
N LEU A 341 -33.45 -4.63 4.40
CA LEU A 341 -32.10 -5.15 4.20
C LEU A 341 -32.08 -6.68 4.05
N VAL A 342 -32.90 -7.38 4.84
CA VAL A 342 -33.07 -8.84 4.73
C VAL A 342 -33.60 -9.24 3.35
N ALA A 343 -34.55 -8.47 2.80
CA ALA A 343 -35.07 -8.67 1.44
C ALA A 343 -34.00 -8.40 0.36
N ASP A 344 -33.37 -7.22 0.40
CA ASP A 344 -32.40 -6.76 -0.60
C ASP A 344 -31.23 -7.74 -0.75
N ARG A 345 -30.72 -8.24 0.38
CA ARG A 345 -29.62 -9.23 0.40
C ARG A 345 -30.07 -10.68 0.21
N ASN A 346 -31.38 -10.95 0.10
CA ASN A 346 -31.98 -12.30 0.03
C ASN A 346 -31.50 -13.25 1.16
N TRP A 347 -31.51 -12.76 2.41
CA TRP A 347 -31.01 -13.54 3.56
C TRP A 347 -32.02 -14.57 4.06
N GLU A 348 -31.71 -15.86 3.85
CA GLU A 348 -32.45 -16.98 4.43
C GLU A 348 -31.87 -17.39 5.79
N TRP A 349 -32.40 -16.84 6.88
CA TRP A 349 -31.93 -17.19 8.23
C TRP A 349 -32.28 -18.65 8.61
N PRO A 350 -31.31 -19.46 9.08
CA PRO A 350 -31.55 -20.86 9.41
C PRO A 350 -32.63 -21.08 10.46
N THR A 351 -33.57 -21.97 10.16
CA THR A 351 -34.72 -22.25 11.03
C THR A 351 -34.27 -22.81 12.38
N GLY A 352 -34.62 -22.11 13.46
CA GLY A 352 -34.31 -22.50 14.83
C GLY A 352 -32.95 -22.02 15.35
N ALA A 353 -32.19 -21.24 14.58
CA ALA A 353 -30.95 -20.61 15.03
C ALA A 353 -31.18 -19.23 15.68
N ILE A 354 -30.38 -18.92 16.69
CA ILE A 354 -30.24 -17.59 17.32
C ILE A 354 -28.87 -17.04 16.94
N GLY A 355 -28.78 -15.74 16.64
CA GLY A 355 -27.50 -15.04 16.53
C GLY A 355 -27.13 -14.38 17.86
N GLU A 356 -26.11 -14.89 18.55
CA GLU A 356 -25.54 -14.19 19.72
C GLU A 356 -24.47 -13.20 19.27
N VAL A 357 -24.65 -11.92 19.63
CA VAL A 357 -23.81 -10.79 19.22
C VAL A 357 -22.97 -10.32 20.40
N ALA A 358 -21.66 -10.14 20.21
CA ALA A 358 -20.75 -9.61 21.21
C ALA A 358 -19.82 -8.53 20.63
N PHE A 359 -19.55 -7.48 21.40
CA PHE A 359 -18.47 -6.53 21.11
C PHE A 359 -17.50 -6.50 22.30
N SER A 360 -16.23 -6.80 22.00
CA SER A 360 -15.13 -6.80 22.97
C SER A 360 -14.08 -5.78 22.54
N ALA A 361 -13.95 -4.71 23.31
CA ALA A 361 -12.95 -3.68 23.08
C ALA A 361 -11.52 -4.21 23.32
N THR A 362 -10.53 -3.70 22.57
CA THR A 362 -9.11 -4.03 22.76
C THR A 362 -8.53 -3.41 24.03
N ALA A 363 -9.00 -2.20 24.38
CA ALA A 363 -8.69 -1.49 25.62
C ALA A 363 -9.96 -1.28 26.47
N PRO A 364 -9.84 -1.05 27.79
CA PRO A 364 -10.99 -0.70 28.61
C PRO A 364 -11.64 0.61 28.12
N ALA A 365 -12.88 0.54 27.64
CA ALA A 365 -13.63 1.73 27.24
C ALA A 365 -13.88 2.66 28.46
N PRO A 366 -13.83 3.99 28.28
CA PRO A 366 -13.96 4.95 29.37
C PRO A 366 -15.35 4.87 30.03
N GLY A 367 -15.38 4.91 31.36
CA GLY A 367 -16.62 4.92 32.14
C GLY A 367 -17.13 3.55 32.60
N PRO A 368 -18.22 3.51 33.39
CA PRO A 368 -18.68 2.29 34.04
C PRO A 368 -19.40 1.36 33.05
N ARG A 369 -18.85 0.15 32.83
CA ARG A 369 -19.32 -0.88 31.86
C ARG A 369 -20.83 -1.06 31.72
N ARG A 370 -21.60 -0.89 32.81
CA ARG A 370 -23.08 -0.99 32.83
C ARG A 370 -23.81 0.09 32.01
N LEU A 371 -23.19 1.26 31.84
CA LEU A 371 -23.76 2.38 31.07
C LEU A 371 -23.36 2.32 29.59
N LEU A 372 -22.24 1.69 29.25
CA LEU A 372 -21.72 1.62 27.90
C LEU A 372 -22.74 1.04 26.91
N ARG A 373 -23.03 1.78 25.84
CA ARG A 373 -23.82 1.32 24.70
C ARG A 373 -23.04 1.50 23.40
N ALA A 374 -23.21 0.58 22.47
CA ALA A 374 -22.69 0.66 21.11
C ALA A 374 -23.79 0.29 20.10
N ARG A 375 -23.65 0.71 18.84
CA ARG A 375 -24.54 0.24 17.75
C ARG A 375 -23.98 -1.00 17.06
N ALA A 376 -24.89 -1.86 16.62
CA ALA A 376 -24.57 -3.20 16.10
C ALA A 376 -24.90 -3.41 14.60
N LEU A 377 -25.70 -2.53 13.99
CA LEU A 377 -26.33 -2.81 12.69
C LEU A 377 -25.32 -3.07 11.56
N LEU A 378 -24.36 -2.17 11.33
CA LEU A 378 -23.35 -2.30 10.27
C LEU A 378 -22.50 -3.59 10.39
N PRO A 379 -21.77 -3.85 11.51
CA PRO A 379 -20.96 -5.06 11.63
C PRO A 379 -21.82 -6.33 11.81
N GLY A 380 -23.02 -6.23 12.38
CA GLY A 380 -23.98 -7.32 12.45
C GLY A 380 -24.43 -7.76 11.05
N ALA A 381 -24.79 -6.81 10.20
CA ALA A 381 -25.14 -7.07 8.80
C ALA A 381 -24.02 -7.76 8.03
N ALA A 382 -22.77 -7.28 8.18
CA ALA A 382 -21.60 -7.90 7.57
C ALA A 382 -21.37 -9.36 8.02
N LEU A 383 -21.42 -9.62 9.32
CA LEU A 383 -21.24 -10.98 9.84
C LEU A 383 -22.40 -11.92 9.50
N ILE A 384 -23.64 -11.41 9.37
CA ILE A 384 -24.78 -12.20 8.89
C ILE A 384 -24.53 -12.64 7.44
N ASP A 385 -24.17 -11.72 6.55
CA ASP A 385 -23.95 -12.05 5.13
C ASP A 385 -22.80 -13.06 4.96
N SER A 386 -21.67 -12.84 5.64
CA SER A 386 -20.54 -13.76 5.66
C SER A 386 -20.95 -15.17 6.14
N LEU A 387 -21.67 -15.30 7.26
CA LEU A 387 -22.11 -16.60 7.76
C LEU A 387 -23.11 -17.30 6.84
N LEU A 388 -24.06 -16.56 6.25
CA LEU A 388 -25.07 -17.13 5.37
C LEU A 388 -24.49 -17.56 4.01
N ARG A 389 -23.60 -16.75 3.43
CA ARG A 389 -22.89 -17.04 2.17
C ARG A 389 -21.71 -18.00 2.34
N LYS A 390 -21.29 -18.27 3.60
CA LYS A 390 -20.05 -18.99 3.95
C LYS A 390 -18.80 -18.31 3.37
N ALA A 391 -18.84 -16.99 3.27
CA ALA A 391 -17.74 -16.18 2.77
C ALA A 391 -16.75 -15.86 3.90
N PRO A 392 -15.42 -15.92 3.67
CA PRO A 392 -14.43 -15.65 4.70
C PRO A 392 -14.45 -14.17 5.10
N ILE A 393 -14.25 -13.89 6.40
CA ILE A 393 -13.99 -12.52 6.85
C ILE A 393 -12.55 -12.14 6.51
N ASN A 394 -12.37 -10.96 5.94
CA ASN A 394 -11.06 -10.38 5.65
C ASN A 394 -10.44 -9.79 6.93
N ASP A 395 -9.40 -10.45 7.45
CA ASP A 395 -8.70 -10.05 8.67
C ASP A 395 -7.83 -8.80 8.51
N GLN A 396 -7.58 -8.37 7.26
CA GLN A 396 -6.85 -7.15 6.96
C GLN A 396 -7.71 -5.88 7.08
N MET A 397 -9.04 -6.03 7.14
CA MET A 397 -10.01 -4.92 7.15
C MET A 397 -10.50 -4.61 8.57
N ILE A 398 -10.50 -3.34 8.93
CA ILE A 398 -11.16 -2.81 10.13
C ILE A 398 -12.38 -2.01 9.67
N LEU A 399 -13.58 -2.37 10.14
CA LEU A 399 -14.81 -1.68 9.75
C LEU A 399 -15.22 -0.59 10.77
N SER A 400 -15.39 0.64 10.28
CA SER A 400 -15.92 1.76 11.05
C SER A 400 -17.13 2.40 10.34
N GLY A 401 -17.86 3.26 11.06
CA GLY A 401 -19.08 3.92 10.59
C GLY A 401 -20.36 3.37 11.22
N GLU A 402 -21.45 4.11 11.11
CA GLU A 402 -22.78 3.75 11.61
C GLU A 402 -23.82 3.99 10.52
N ILE A 403 -24.92 3.23 10.56
CA ILE A 403 -26.08 3.47 9.70
C ILE A 403 -27.11 4.19 10.55
N GLU A 404 -27.50 5.38 10.12
CA GLU A 404 -28.52 6.16 10.81
C GLU A 404 -29.91 5.53 10.53
N PRO A 405 -30.65 5.02 11.55
CA PRO A 405 -31.86 4.24 11.30
C PRO A 405 -32.99 5.00 10.58
N ALA A 406 -32.98 6.35 10.66
CA ALA A 406 -34.01 7.19 10.06
C ALA A 406 -33.79 7.45 8.56
N SER A 407 -32.54 7.68 8.11
CA SER A 407 -32.22 7.99 6.71
C SER A 407 -31.59 6.81 5.96
N SER A 408 -31.13 5.78 6.66
CA SER A 408 -30.25 4.71 6.13
C SER A 408 -28.92 5.20 5.57
N GLU A 409 -28.55 6.45 5.83
CA GLU A 409 -27.24 7.01 5.46
C GLU A 409 -26.14 6.47 6.36
N ILE A 410 -24.91 6.47 5.83
CA ILE A 410 -23.73 6.00 6.55
C ILE A 410 -22.91 7.20 7.03
N VAL A 411 -22.74 7.27 8.35
CA VAL A 411 -22.18 8.41 9.07
C VAL A 411 -21.05 7.96 10.01
N LEU A 412 -20.18 8.90 10.39
CA LEU A 412 -19.13 8.68 11.39
C LEU A 412 -19.27 9.65 12.58
N PRO A 413 -20.26 9.45 13.47
CA PRO A 413 -20.58 10.37 14.56
C PRO A 413 -19.49 10.56 15.63
N GLY A 414 -18.39 9.80 15.58
CA GLY A 414 -17.21 9.97 16.44
C GLY A 414 -16.09 10.84 15.86
N GLY A 415 -16.26 11.37 14.65
CA GLY A 415 -15.21 12.11 13.93
C GLY A 415 -14.14 11.20 13.31
N VAL A 416 -13.49 11.68 12.25
CA VAL A 416 -12.54 10.87 11.46
C VAL A 416 -11.22 10.64 12.19
N VAL A 417 -10.61 11.69 12.77
CA VAL A 417 -9.30 11.57 13.43
C VAL A 417 -9.32 10.64 14.65
N PRO A 418 -10.25 10.78 15.63
CA PRO A 418 -10.26 9.87 16.78
C PRO A 418 -10.61 8.41 16.40
N THR A 419 -11.28 8.21 15.26
CA THR A 419 -11.53 6.89 14.69
C THR A 419 -10.26 6.26 14.12
N ILE A 420 -9.42 7.04 13.41
CA ILE A 420 -8.12 6.59 12.90
C ILE A 420 -7.18 6.27 14.07
N GLU A 421 -7.10 7.15 15.07
CA GLU A 421 -6.27 6.95 16.27
C GLU A 421 -6.69 5.70 17.06
N ALA A 422 -8.00 5.45 17.21
CA ALA A 422 -8.49 4.23 17.83
C ALA A 422 -8.10 2.96 17.03
N ALA A 423 -8.14 3.02 15.70
CA ALA A 423 -7.78 1.90 14.82
C ALA A 423 -6.29 1.54 14.87
N ALA A 424 -5.39 2.53 15.06
CA ALA A 424 -3.94 2.36 14.94
C ALA A 424 -3.33 1.25 15.82
N GLY A 425 -3.98 0.90 16.94
CA GLY A 425 -3.57 -0.22 17.81
C GLY A 425 -4.03 -1.62 17.36
N MET A 426 -4.75 -1.75 16.24
CA MET A 426 -5.34 -2.99 15.77
C MET A 426 -4.49 -3.69 14.69
N LYS A 427 -4.62 -5.02 14.58
CA LYS A 427 -3.87 -5.85 13.61
C LYS A 427 -4.39 -5.80 12.16
N GLY A 428 -5.15 -4.78 11.78
CA GLY A 428 -5.62 -4.60 10.40
C GLY A 428 -4.64 -3.79 9.55
N LYS A 429 -4.64 -4.01 8.24
CA LYS A 429 -3.88 -3.16 7.29
C LYS A 429 -4.70 -1.95 6.86
N TYR A 430 -6.01 -2.13 6.71
CA TYR A 430 -6.93 -1.16 6.12
C TYR A 430 -8.01 -0.74 7.12
N LEU A 431 -8.37 0.54 7.11
CA LEU A 431 -9.52 1.06 7.84
C LEU A 431 -10.59 1.51 6.83
N LEU A 432 -11.74 0.83 6.86
CA LEU A 432 -12.90 1.16 6.05
C LEU A 432 -13.69 2.27 6.75
N LEU A 433 -13.85 3.39 6.04
CA LEU A 433 -14.55 4.59 6.49
C LEU A 433 -15.69 4.97 5.51
N PRO A 434 -16.79 5.57 5.97
CA PRO A 434 -17.79 6.12 5.07
C PRO A 434 -17.18 7.21 4.17
N ALA A 435 -17.49 7.23 2.87
CA ALA A 435 -16.94 8.23 1.94
C ALA A 435 -17.24 9.69 2.35
N SER A 436 -18.32 9.92 3.09
CA SER A 436 -18.73 11.21 3.66
C SER A 436 -17.68 11.87 4.57
N VAL A 437 -16.67 11.15 5.07
CA VAL A 437 -15.62 11.71 5.94
C VAL A 437 -14.46 12.36 5.16
N ALA A 438 -14.45 12.27 3.83
CA ALA A 438 -13.31 12.69 3.01
C ALA A 438 -13.03 14.20 3.13
N GLU A 439 -14.06 15.05 3.10
CA GLU A 439 -13.91 16.50 3.23
C GLU A 439 -13.36 16.89 4.60
N ASP A 440 -13.91 16.33 5.68
CA ASP A 440 -13.46 16.58 7.06
C ASP A 440 -11.99 16.13 7.27
N LEU A 441 -11.60 14.98 6.70
CA LEU A 441 -10.23 14.48 6.75
C LEU A 441 -9.28 15.42 6.00
N ILE A 442 -9.61 15.79 4.76
CA ILE A 442 -8.78 16.71 3.96
C ILE A 442 -8.66 18.06 4.66
N ALA A 443 -9.76 18.61 5.20
CA ALA A 443 -9.76 19.85 5.97
C ALA A 443 -8.87 19.75 7.22
N HIS A 444 -8.89 18.63 7.96
CA HIS A 444 -7.99 18.41 9.09
C HIS A 444 -6.52 18.36 8.66
N LEU A 445 -6.19 17.65 7.58
CA LEU A 445 -4.82 17.53 7.07
C LEU A 445 -4.30 18.86 6.53
N VAL A 446 -5.10 19.60 5.76
CA VAL A 446 -4.80 20.96 5.31
C VAL A 446 -4.73 21.94 6.47
N LYS A 447 -5.41 21.69 7.59
CA LYS A 447 -5.28 22.53 8.78
C LYS A 447 -4.03 22.22 9.59
N THR A 448 -3.61 20.94 9.70
CA THR A 448 -2.63 20.48 10.72
C THR A 448 -1.32 19.94 10.16
N GLY A 449 -1.26 19.54 8.89
CA GLY A 449 -0.10 18.87 8.30
C GLY A 449 0.11 17.42 8.71
N GLN A 450 -0.80 16.82 9.49
CA GLN A 450 -0.65 15.47 10.10
C GLN A 450 -0.81 14.30 9.12
N LEU A 451 -0.05 14.31 8.02
CA LEU A 451 -0.11 13.28 6.96
C LEU A 451 0.23 11.86 7.44
N GLY A 452 0.95 11.72 8.57
CA GLY A 452 1.25 10.42 9.19
C GLY A 452 0.00 9.59 9.55
N LEU A 453 -1.15 10.25 9.76
CA LEU A 453 -2.43 9.58 10.00
C LEU A 453 -2.84 8.64 8.86
N LEU A 454 -2.39 8.91 7.62
CA LEU A 454 -2.77 8.17 6.42
C LEU A 454 -2.08 6.81 6.26
N PHE A 455 -1.04 6.53 7.06
CA PHE A 455 -0.16 5.36 6.94
C PHE A 455 -0.30 4.35 8.10
N SER A 456 -0.84 4.78 9.24
CA SER A 456 -1.04 3.95 10.45
C SER A 456 -1.94 2.72 10.19
N ASN A 457 -3.15 2.97 9.73
CA ASN A 457 -3.94 2.04 8.93
C ASN A 457 -4.32 2.73 7.63
N GLU A 458 -4.37 1.97 6.56
CA GLU A 458 -4.49 2.50 5.22
C GLU A 458 -5.97 2.75 4.91
N LEU A 459 -6.34 4.01 4.65
CA LEU A 459 -7.74 4.42 4.64
C LEU A 459 -8.38 4.09 3.30
N LEU A 460 -9.50 3.37 3.36
CA LEU A 460 -10.36 3.04 2.23
C LEU A 460 -11.77 3.60 2.50
N SER A 461 -12.35 4.29 1.53
CA SER A 461 -13.73 4.74 1.59
C SER A 461 -14.70 3.65 1.12
N TYR A 462 -15.95 3.76 1.54
CA TYR A 462 -17.08 3.05 0.94
C TYR A 462 -18.34 3.93 0.98
N ASP A 463 -19.17 3.83 -0.05
CA ASP A 463 -20.39 4.65 -0.17
C ASP A 463 -21.64 3.97 0.41
N THR A 464 -21.64 2.63 0.44
CA THR A 464 -22.86 1.85 0.66
C THR A 464 -22.66 0.66 1.59
N LEU A 465 -23.74 0.20 2.22
CA LEU A 465 -23.76 -1.07 2.94
C LEU A 465 -23.54 -2.25 2.00
N ALA A 466 -23.88 -2.10 0.71
CA ALA A 466 -23.54 -3.07 -0.33
C ALA A 466 -22.03 -3.35 -0.31
N GLU A 467 -21.26 -2.30 -0.59
CA GLU A 467 -19.81 -2.32 -0.66
C GLU A 467 -19.13 -2.68 0.67
N ALA A 468 -19.58 -2.11 1.79
CA ALA A 468 -18.96 -2.34 3.10
C ALA A 468 -18.88 -3.84 3.46
N ILE A 469 -19.97 -4.57 3.24
CA ILE A 469 -20.04 -6.02 3.49
C ILE A 469 -19.18 -6.78 2.50
N ASP A 470 -19.24 -6.42 1.21
CA ASP A 470 -18.52 -7.11 0.15
C ASP A 470 -16.99 -6.97 0.36
N ARG A 471 -16.51 -5.80 0.82
CA ARG A 471 -15.09 -5.54 1.18
C ARG A 471 -14.61 -6.39 2.36
N VAL A 472 -15.42 -6.57 3.41
CA VAL A 472 -15.03 -7.37 4.60
C VAL A 472 -15.29 -8.86 4.45
N SER A 473 -16.07 -9.28 3.44
CA SER A 473 -16.45 -10.69 3.19
C SER A 473 -15.74 -11.29 1.95
N ALA A 474 -14.75 -10.59 1.40
CA ALA A 474 -13.96 -11.02 0.25
C ALA A 474 -12.44 -10.85 0.51
N PRO A 475 -11.58 -11.69 -0.08
CA PRO A 475 -10.14 -11.50 -0.01
C PRO A 475 -9.71 -10.17 -0.64
N THR A 476 -8.69 -9.53 -0.07
CA THR A 476 -8.11 -8.28 -0.61
C THR A 476 -7.63 -8.50 -2.05
N PRO A 477 -8.06 -7.70 -3.05
CA PRO A 477 -7.60 -7.83 -4.43
C PRO A 477 -6.08 -7.64 -4.55
N GLU A 478 -5.42 -8.42 -5.41
CA GLU A 478 -3.97 -8.29 -5.64
C GLU A 478 -3.57 -6.89 -6.15
N SER A 479 -4.43 -6.26 -6.97
CA SER A 479 -4.23 -4.88 -7.45
C SER A 479 -4.24 -3.86 -6.31
N LEU A 480 -5.11 -4.05 -5.32
CA LEU A 480 -5.16 -3.20 -4.13
C LEU A 480 -3.92 -3.42 -3.27
N VAL A 481 -3.48 -4.66 -3.09
CA VAL A 481 -2.23 -4.98 -2.38
C VAL A 481 -1.00 -4.35 -3.06
N ALA A 482 -0.99 -4.28 -4.40
CA ALA A 482 0.06 -3.57 -5.14
C ALA A 482 -0.03 -2.05 -4.97
N ALA A 483 -1.23 -1.46 -5.09
CA ALA A 483 -1.47 -0.04 -4.82
C ALA A 483 -1.01 0.38 -3.41
N SER A 484 -1.28 -0.44 -2.40
CA SER A 484 -0.82 -0.26 -1.02
C SER A 484 0.69 -0.27 -0.87
N GLN A 485 1.40 -1.14 -1.62
CA GLN A 485 2.86 -1.18 -1.60
C GLN A 485 3.44 0.12 -2.17
N THR A 486 2.93 0.55 -3.32
CA THR A 486 3.25 1.81 -3.98
C THR A 486 2.95 3.03 -3.10
N PHE A 487 1.84 3.04 -2.37
CA PHE A 487 1.51 4.11 -1.41
C PHE A 487 2.49 4.13 -0.22
N ARG A 488 2.79 2.97 0.39
CA ARG A 488 3.74 2.85 1.53
C ARG A 488 5.18 3.17 1.15
N GLU A 489 5.55 3.09 -0.12
CA GLU A 489 6.88 3.52 -0.56
C GLU A 489 7.07 5.04 -0.49
N ILE A 490 5.99 5.82 -0.51
CA ILE A 490 6.05 7.27 -0.27
C ILE A 490 6.47 7.52 1.18
N GLU A 491 5.89 6.79 2.15
CA GLU A 491 6.29 6.85 3.56
C GLU A 491 7.77 6.50 3.78
N ARG A 492 8.31 5.51 3.05
CA ARG A 492 9.73 5.11 3.18
C ARG A 492 10.72 6.16 2.70
N VAL A 493 10.30 7.16 1.93
CA VAL A 493 11.18 8.26 1.48
C VAL A 493 11.19 9.43 2.48
N THR A 494 10.45 9.33 3.58
CA THR A 494 10.45 10.36 4.64
C THR A 494 11.81 10.62 5.28
N ASP A 495 12.69 9.60 5.32
CA ASP A 495 14.10 9.74 5.72
C ASP A 495 14.89 10.76 4.88
N ARG A 496 14.43 11.06 3.66
CA ARG A 496 15.08 11.98 2.71
C ARG A 496 14.34 13.30 2.54
N MET A 497 13.02 13.31 2.75
CA MET A 497 12.15 14.47 2.51
C MET A 497 10.87 14.35 3.35
N PRO A 498 10.47 15.36 4.15
CA PRO A 498 9.23 15.32 4.95
C PRO A 498 7.97 14.97 4.14
N LEU A 499 6.99 14.30 4.77
CA LEU A 499 5.72 13.91 4.13
C LEU A 499 5.00 15.08 3.44
N ILE A 500 5.09 16.27 4.04
CA ILE A 500 4.48 17.52 3.56
C ILE A 500 5.06 17.92 2.21
N ASP A 501 6.39 17.84 2.06
CA ASP A 501 7.11 18.18 0.84
C ASP A 501 6.91 17.08 -0.22
N LEU A 502 6.88 15.81 0.21
CA LEU A 502 6.55 14.66 -0.65
C LEU A 502 5.14 14.77 -1.23
N ALA A 503 4.12 15.11 -0.43
CA ALA A 503 2.75 15.28 -0.91
C ALA A 503 2.61 16.37 -1.97
N ARG A 504 3.50 17.37 -1.96
CA ARG A 504 3.55 18.49 -2.91
C ARG A 504 4.48 18.25 -4.10
N ASN A 505 5.15 17.11 -4.17
CA ASN A 505 6.07 16.77 -5.25
C ASN A 505 5.30 16.26 -6.48
N ASP A 506 5.52 16.86 -7.65
CA ASP A 506 4.85 16.47 -8.90
C ASP A 506 4.92 14.96 -9.21
N LYS A 507 6.06 14.31 -8.93
CA LYS A 507 6.24 12.86 -9.13
C LYS A 507 5.37 12.02 -8.21
N VAL A 508 5.18 12.48 -6.96
CA VAL A 508 4.33 11.81 -5.97
C VAL A 508 2.86 12.05 -6.33
N MET A 509 2.49 13.26 -6.74
CA MET A 509 1.12 13.56 -7.21
C MET A 509 0.73 12.70 -8.43
N GLU A 510 1.57 12.60 -9.46
CA GLU A 510 1.35 11.68 -10.60
C GLU A 510 1.16 10.20 -10.16
N ARG A 511 1.89 9.77 -9.12
CA ARG A 511 1.81 8.40 -8.57
C ARG A 511 0.51 8.16 -7.78
N LEU A 512 0.07 9.15 -7.00
CA LEU A 512 -1.23 9.13 -6.30
C LEU A 512 -2.40 9.14 -7.29
N GLU A 513 -2.33 9.93 -8.36
CA GLU A 513 -3.29 9.92 -9.47
C GLU A 513 -3.38 8.54 -10.15
N THR A 514 -2.23 7.87 -10.34
CA THR A 514 -2.17 6.51 -10.91
C THR A 514 -2.86 5.48 -10.00
N ILE A 515 -2.65 5.57 -8.68
CA ILE A 515 -3.35 4.73 -7.70
C ILE A 515 -4.87 4.95 -7.83
N LEU A 516 -5.33 6.20 -7.76
CA LEU A 516 -6.75 6.56 -7.78
C LEU A 516 -7.46 6.24 -9.11
N ALA A 517 -6.73 6.20 -10.23
CA ALA A 517 -7.26 5.75 -11.51
C ALA A 517 -7.63 4.25 -11.52
N THR A 518 -7.08 3.45 -10.61
CA THR A 518 -7.38 2.01 -10.46
C THR A 518 -8.19 1.68 -9.20
N HIS A 519 -7.98 2.46 -8.13
CA HIS A 519 -8.60 2.31 -6.82
C HIS A 519 -9.11 3.68 -6.32
N PRO A 520 -10.22 4.19 -6.88
CA PRO A 520 -10.79 5.48 -6.48
C PRO A 520 -11.26 5.50 -5.01
N GLU A 521 -11.51 4.33 -4.41
CA GLU A 521 -11.82 4.15 -2.99
C GLU A 521 -10.63 4.42 -2.04
N HIS A 522 -9.42 4.63 -2.56
CA HIS A 522 -8.21 4.72 -1.76
C HIS A 522 -8.10 6.09 -1.07
N LEU A 523 -8.91 6.28 -0.02
CA LEU A 523 -9.06 7.53 0.72
C LEU A 523 -7.72 8.11 1.21
N SER A 524 -6.75 7.29 1.63
CA SER A 524 -5.41 7.79 1.98
C SER A 524 -4.70 8.48 0.79
N ALA A 525 -4.75 7.89 -0.40
CA ALA A 525 -4.13 8.48 -1.59
C ALA A 525 -4.88 9.73 -2.06
N HIS A 526 -6.21 9.71 -2.00
CA HIS A 526 -7.06 10.88 -2.30
C HIS A 526 -6.76 12.05 -1.36
N ALA A 527 -6.74 11.80 -0.05
CA ALA A 527 -6.50 12.83 0.95
C ALA A 527 -5.08 13.44 0.86
N MET A 528 -4.06 12.61 0.55
CA MET A 528 -2.69 13.09 0.33
C MET A 528 -2.57 13.93 -0.95
N LEU A 529 -3.25 13.53 -2.03
CA LEU A 529 -3.24 14.25 -3.30
C LEU A 529 -3.93 15.61 -3.20
N GLU A 530 -5.10 15.69 -2.55
CA GLU A 530 -5.82 16.95 -2.34
C GLU A 530 -5.08 17.89 -1.38
N PHE A 531 -4.37 17.37 -0.38
CA PHE A 531 -3.43 18.18 0.41
C PHE A 531 -2.31 18.77 -0.47
N GLY A 532 -1.72 17.97 -1.36
CA GLY A 532 -0.68 18.39 -2.29
C GLY A 532 -1.13 19.51 -3.25
N ARG A 533 -2.33 19.33 -3.83
CA ARG A 533 -2.99 20.29 -4.73
C ARG A 533 -3.42 21.59 -4.04
N THR A 534 -3.74 21.54 -2.75
CA THR A 534 -4.20 22.72 -2.01
C THR A 534 -3.08 23.76 -1.90
N PRO A 535 -3.26 25.01 -2.38
CA PRO A 535 -2.24 26.06 -2.28
C PRO A 535 -1.85 26.36 -0.84
N GLU A 536 -0.58 26.70 -0.63
CA GLU A 536 -0.06 26.93 0.71
C GLU A 536 -0.52 28.28 1.29
N SER A 537 -1.56 28.23 2.14
CA SER A 537 -2.08 29.41 2.83
C SER A 537 -1.15 29.85 3.99
N PRO A 538 -1.23 31.12 4.45
CA PRO A 538 -0.50 31.58 5.62
C PRO A 538 -0.81 30.76 6.88
N GLU A 539 -2.06 30.34 7.05
CA GLU A 539 -2.52 29.51 8.18
C GLU A 539 -1.92 28.11 8.11
N LEU A 540 -1.85 27.52 6.91
CA LEU A 540 -1.15 26.25 6.70
C LEU A 540 0.34 26.38 7.03
N ARG A 541 1.05 27.46 6.61
CA ARG A 541 2.45 27.68 7.01
C ARG A 541 2.64 27.72 8.52
N ILE A 542 1.75 28.43 9.22
CA ILE A 542 1.75 28.53 10.68
C ILE A 542 1.60 27.13 11.30
N SER A 543 0.63 26.33 10.83
CA SER A 543 0.44 24.99 11.38
C SER A 543 1.54 24.00 10.99
N LEU A 544 2.07 24.04 9.77
CA LEU A 544 3.18 23.16 9.37
C LEU A 544 4.46 23.46 10.17
N ALA A 545 4.77 24.74 10.41
CA ALA A 545 5.85 25.13 11.28
C ALA A 545 5.62 24.64 12.72
N ALA A 546 4.40 24.78 13.25
CA ALA A 546 4.03 24.28 14.57
C ALA A 546 4.15 22.75 14.67
N THR A 547 3.56 22.00 13.73
CA THR A 547 3.62 20.53 13.70
C THR A 547 5.05 20.03 13.58
N ARG A 548 5.90 20.62 12.71
CA ARG A 548 7.31 20.23 12.59
C ARG A 548 8.12 20.53 13.86
N ILE A 549 7.87 21.64 14.55
CA ILE A 549 8.47 21.91 15.87
C ILE A 549 7.99 20.88 16.90
N ASN A 550 6.70 20.54 16.88
CA ASN A 550 6.09 19.58 17.79
C ASN A 550 6.65 18.16 17.62
N GLU A 551 6.85 17.70 16.39
CA GLU A 551 7.44 16.40 16.05
C GLU A 551 8.92 16.29 16.50
N LEU A 552 9.67 17.39 16.48
CA LEU A 552 11.05 17.41 16.98
C LEU A 552 11.12 17.40 18.52
N VAL A 553 10.16 18.01 19.19
CA VAL A 553 10.18 18.26 20.65
C VAL A 553 9.48 17.17 21.46
N THR A 554 8.29 16.73 21.04
CA THR A 554 7.48 15.75 21.79
C THR A 554 8.16 14.40 22.05
N PRO A 555 9.08 13.87 21.22
CA PRO A 555 9.79 12.62 21.55
C PRO A 555 10.63 12.69 22.83
N LEU A 556 10.95 13.88 23.33
CA LEU A 556 11.70 14.11 24.58
C LEU A 556 10.78 14.34 25.79
N PHE A 557 9.46 14.28 25.64
CA PHE A 557 8.51 14.36 26.77
C PHE A 557 8.65 13.21 27.78
N GLY A 558 9.33 12.11 27.43
CA GLY A 558 9.64 11.01 28.33
C GLY A 558 10.80 11.27 29.31
N VAL A 559 11.48 12.41 29.24
CA VAL A 559 12.61 12.75 30.14
C VAL A 559 12.20 12.79 31.62
N ASP A 560 10.91 12.97 31.92
CA ASP A 560 10.36 12.96 33.28
C ASP A 560 9.64 11.66 33.68
N ASP A 561 9.68 10.62 32.84
CA ASP A 561 9.22 9.27 33.15
C ASP A 561 10.35 8.46 33.84
N PRO A 562 10.16 7.95 35.07
CA PRO A 562 11.17 7.17 35.79
C PRO A 562 11.49 5.81 35.15
N THR A 563 10.74 5.38 34.15
CA THR A 563 10.94 4.12 33.39
C THR A 563 11.56 4.32 32.01
N ALA A 564 11.74 5.57 31.57
CA ALA A 564 12.28 5.86 30.24
C ALA A 564 13.78 5.54 30.09
N ASP A 565 14.16 5.11 28.89
CA ASP A 565 15.56 4.96 28.47
C ASP A 565 16.17 6.35 28.21
N LEU A 566 16.85 6.88 29.23
CA LEU A 566 17.50 8.20 29.18
C LEU A 566 18.66 8.26 28.17
N ASP A 567 19.31 7.13 27.85
CA ASP A 567 20.40 7.09 26.89
C ASP A 567 19.84 7.16 25.45
N ALA A 568 18.74 6.46 25.18
CA ALA A 568 18.00 6.58 23.92
C ALA A 568 17.41 7.98 23.70
N LEU A 569 16.97 8.66 24.78
CA LEU A 569 16.53 10.06 24.72
C LEU A 569 17.71 11.02 24.46
N ALA A 570 18.87 10.81 25.09
CA ALA A 570 20.05 11.63 24.85
C ALA A 570 20.52 11.59 23.38
N LEU A 571 20.47 10.43 22.74
CA LEU A 571 20.80 10.27 21.31
C LEU A 571 19.88 11.06 20.36
N ARG A 572 18.68 11.47 20.81
CA ARG A 572 17.72 12.25 20.01
C ARG A 572 17.89 13.77 20.17
N LEU A 573 18.65 14.22 21.16
CA LEU A 573 18.70 15.63 21.55
C LEU A 573 19.51 16.50 20.56
N ASP A 574 20.74 16.10 20.22
CA ASP A 574 21.58 16.85 19.26
C ASP A 574 20.92 16.99 17.87
N PRO A 575 20.32 15.93 17.26
CA PRO A 575 19.58 16.07 16.01
C PRO A 575 18.39 17.03 16.11
N ALA A 576 17.61 16.98 17.20
CA ALA A 576 16.44 17.84 17.38
C ALA A 576 16.83 19.31 17.56
N MET A 577 17.87 19.60 18.35
CA MET A 577 18.42 20.96 18.50
C MET A 577 18.96 21.50 17.17
N LEU A 578 19.65 20.66 16.38
CA LEU A 578 20.17 21.06 15.08
C LEU A 578 19.05 21.42 14.10
N GLU A 579 17.99 20.61 14.00
CA GLU A 579 16.84 20.92 13.14
C GLU A 579 16.05 22.14 13.61
N LEU A 580 15.80 22.31 14.91
CA LEU A 580 15.20 23.55 15.43
C LEU A 580 16.05 24.78 15.10
N SER A 581 17.38 24.67 15.16
CA SER A 581 18.27 25.79 14.81
C SER A 581 18.18 26.20 13.33
N ARG A 582 17.99 25.22 12.43
CA ARG A 582 17.79 25.44 10.99
C ARG A 582 16.44 26.09 10.70
N LEU A 583 15.38 25.60 11.34
CA LEU A 583 14.01 26.11 11.19
C LEU A 583 13.85 27.60 11.57
N ARG A 584 14.74 28.14 12.43
CA ARG A 584 14.65 29.51 12.94
C ARG A 584 14.50 30.59 11.85
N THR A 585 15.05 30.38 10.65
CA THR A 585 14.93 31.34 9.52
C THR A 585 13.62 31.21 8.73
N GLU A 586 12.92 30.09 8.87
CA GLU A 586 11.72 29.71 8.10
C GLU A 586 10.43 29.84 8.93
N VAL A 587 10.54 29.84 10.26
CA VAL A 587 9.43 29.96 11.20
C VAL A 587 8.65 31.29 11.04
N PRO A 588 7.33 31.24 10.75
CA PRO A 588 6.46 32.42 10.70
C PRO A 588 6.48 33.23 12.01
N PRO A 589 6.31 34.57 11.96
CA PRO A 589 6.28 35.43 13.15
C PRO A 589 5.39 34.91 14.29
N GLU A 590 4.23 34.35 13.94
CA GLU A 590 3.18 33.83 14.82
C GLU A 590 3.62 32.57 15.60
N VAL A 591 4.62 31.85 15.10
CA VAL A 591 5.10 30.56 15.66
C VAL A 591 6.42 30.74 16.45
N ARG A 592 7.02 31.94 16.45
CA ARG A 592 8.33 32.20 17.08
C ARG A 592 8.37 31.95 18.57
N ASP A 593 7.28 32.25 19.29
CA ASP A 593 7.20 32.05 20.73
C ASP A 593 7.13 30.53 21.07
N PHE A 594 6.44 29.75 20.23
CA PHE A 594 6.40 28.29 20.34
C PHE A 594 7.73 27.63 19.96
N HIS A 595 8.39 28.12 18.89
CA HIS A 595 9.76 27.72 18.54
C HIS A 595 10.75 27.96 19.69
N SER A 596 10.69 29.14 20.30
CA SER A 596 11.55 29.53 21.42
C SER A 596 11.30 28.64 22.64
N ALA A 597 10.04 28.39 23.00
CA ALA A 597 9.69 27.46 24.08
C ALA A 597 10.17 26.01 23.81
N GLY A 598 10.21 25.59 22.54
CA GLY A 598 10.77 24.30 22.14
C GLY A 598 12.27 24.23 22.39
N VAL A 599 13.02 25.27 22.00
CA VAL A 599 14.46 25.39 22.28
C VAL A 599 14.74 25.40 23.78
N ASP A 600 14.00 26.21 24.56
CA ASP A 600 14.14 26.30 26.02
C ASP A 600 13.93 24.93 26.70
N PHE A 601 12.95 24.14 26.23
CA PHE A 601 12.72 22.79 26.72
C PHE A 601 13.82 21.80 26.32
N LEU A 602 14.36 21.86 25.10
CA LEU A 602 15.49 21.02 24.70
C LEU A 602 16.75 21.35 25.53
N GLU A 603 17.06 22.62 25.75
CA GLU A 603 18.16 23.03 26.63
C GLU A 603 17.96 22.56 28.08
N ALA A 604 16.72 22.61 28.59
CA ALA A 604 16.41 22.10 29.94
C ALA A 604 16.59 20.57 30.02
N CYS A 605 16.20 19.83 28.98
CA CYS A 605 16.44 18.39 28.86
C CYS A 605 17.95 18.08 28.79
N GLU A 606 18.72 18.82 28.00
CA GLU A 606 20.18 18.67 27.89
C GLU A 606 20.85 18.79 29.26
N ARG A 607 20.55 19.89 29.98
CA ARG A 607 21.08 20.18 31.32
C ARG A 607 20.70 19.12 32.35
N TYR A 608 19.56 18.46 32.21
CA TYR A 608 19.17 17.33 33.06
C TYR A 608 19.87 16.02 32.64
N LEU A 609 19.98 15.73 31.35
CA LEU A 609 20.60 14.52 30.81
C LEU A 609 22.11 14.47 31.10
N GLN A 610 22.81 15.61 31.07
CA GLN A 610 24.23 15.72 31.44
C GLN A 610 24.52 15.45 32.93
N ILE A 611 23.51 15.38 33.81
CA ILE A 611 23.71 15.11 35.25
C ILE A 611 23.88 13.61 35.50
N THR A 612 25.11 13.21 35.84
CA THR A 612 25.47 11.83 36.21
C THR A 612 24.73 11.33 37.46
N ASN A 613 24.32 12.22 38.37
CA ASN A 613 23.78 11.85 39.68
C ASN A 613 22.38 12.46 39.90
N LYS A 614 21.40 11.88 39.21
CA LYS A 614 20.01 12.36 39.05
C LYS A 614 19.26 12.58 40.36
N GLY A 615 19.53 11.76 41.39
CA GLY A 615 18.86 11.84 42.70
C GLY A 615 19.34 12.97 43.63
N THR A 616 20.29 13.80 43.18
CA THR A 616 20.77 14.96 43.96
C THR A 616 19.79 16.13 43.92
N SER A 617 19.91 17.09 44.85
CA SER A 617 19.13 18.33 44.84
C SER A 617 19.24 19.06 43.49
N THR A 618 20.42 19.07 42.88
CA THR A 618 20.66 19.64 41.55
C THR A 618 19.99 18.86 40.43
N GLY A 619 20.01 17.52 40.48
CA GLY A 619 19.29 16.67 39.52
C GLY A 619 17.78 16.86 39.58
N LEU A 620 17.21 16.89 40.79
CA LEU A 620 15.80 17.20 41.01
C LEU A 620 15.42 18.62 40.58
N GLN A 621 16.32 19.59 40.74
CA GLN A 621 16.09 20.95 40.26
C GLN A 621 16.03 21.01 38.73
N ARG A 622 17.00 20.42 38.01
CA ARG A 622 16.97 20.42 36.53
C ARG A 622 15.79 19.64 35.96
N LEU A 623 15.34 18.59 36.65
CA LEU A 623 14.10 17.90 36.28
C LEU A 623 12.90 18.85 36.34
N ARG A 624 12.75 19.64 37.42
CA ARG A 624 11.67 20.65 37.50
C ARG A 624 11.78 21.71 36.42
N GLU A 625 12.99 22.22 36.15
CA GLU A 625 13.20 23.18 35.06
C GLU A 625 12.74 22.61 33.71
N SER A 626 13.02 21.34 33.40
CA SER A 626 12.48 20.68 32.20
C SER A 626 10.96 20.51 32.21
N GLN A 627 10.35 20.26 33.37
CA GLN A 627 8.89 20.16 33.53
C GLN A 627 8.19 21.52 33.35
N GLU A 628 8.80 22.60 33.85
CA GLU A 628 8.32 23.97 33.69
C GLU A 628 8.41 24.40 32.21
N SER A 629 9.56 24.21 31.55
CA SER A 629 9.70 24.48 30.11
C SER A 629 8.75 23.63 29.25
N ARG A 630 8.52 22.35 29.62
CA ARG A 630 7.53 21.48 28.95
C ARG A 630 6.11 22.05 29.08
N ALA A 631 5.74 22.56 30.25
CA ALA A 631 4.42 23.15 30.46
C ALA A 631 4.21 24.39 29.58
N THR A 632 5.20 25.29 29.50
CA THR A 632 5.17 26.45 28.61
C THR A 632 5.11 26.04 27.14
N PHE A 633 5.86 25.02 26.72
CA PHE A 633 5.78 24.49 25.36
C PHE A 633 4.38 23.95 25.02
N VAL A 634 3.80 23.14 25.91
CA VAL A 634 2.44 22.59 25.74
C VAL A 634 1.39 23.70 25.68
N GLU A 635 1.45 24.70 26.56
CA GLU A 635 0.57 25.88 26.54
C GLU A 635 0.60 26.59 25.18
N ARG A 636 1.80 26.91 24.69
CA ARG A 636 2.01 27.57 23.39
C ARG A 636 1.61 26.72 22.20
N GLY A 637 1.69 25.39 22.31
CA GLY A 637 1.18 24.48 21.27
C GLY A 637 -0.35 24.44 21.23
N VAL A 638 -1.02 24.50 22.38
CA VAL A 638 -2.49 24.55 22.47
C VAL A 638 -3.02 25.86 21.89
N ASP A 639 -2.33 26.99 22.12
CA ASP A 639 -2.63 28.28 21.46
C ASP A 639 -2.62 28.17 19.93
N LEU A 640 -1.77 27.30 19.37
CA LEU A 640 -1.66 27.01 17.92
C LEU A 640 -2.56 25.84 17.45
N GLY A 641 -3.40 25.28 18.33
CA GLY A 641 -4.35 24.22 18.01
C GLY A 641 -3.77 22.80 18.04
N LEU A 642 -2.57 22.59 18.58
CA LEU A 642 -2.01 21.25 18.81
C LEU A 642 -2.68 20.58 20.02
N LEU A 643 -2.93 19.27 19.88
CA LEU A 643 -3.47 18.44 20.96
C LEU A 643 -2.34 17.63 21.60
N TYR A 644 -2.35 17.60 22.93
CA TYR A 644 -1.43 16.80 23.73
C TYR A 644 -2.21 15.82 24.60
N PRO A 645 -1.73 14.58 24.80
CA PRO A 645 -2.38 13.64 25.70
C PRO A 645 -2.42 14.23 27.11
N LYS A 646 -3.61 14.27 27.73
CA LYS A 646 -3.75 14.67 29.12
C LYS A 646 -2.94 13.72 29.99
N ARG A 647 -2.08 14.27 30.86
CA ARG A 647 -1.50 13.49 31.95
C ARG A 647 -2.63 12.94 32.80
N GLU A 648 -2.64 11.62 33.01
CA GLU A 648 -3.27 11.07 34.20
C GLU A 648 -2.48 11.62 35.41
N VAL A 649 -3.14 12.47 36.19
CA VAL A 649 -2.60 12.98 37.45
C VAL A 649 -3.09 12.02 38.53
N GLU A 650 -2.18 11.18 39.04
CA GLU A 650 -2.37 10.45 40.30
C GLU A 650 -2.21 11.39 41.51
#